data_AF-A0A195FKT7-F1
#
_entry.id   AF-A0A195FKT7-F1
#
_cell.length_a   1.000
_cell.length_b   1.000
_cell.length_c   1.000
_cell.angle_alpha   90.00
_cell.angle_beta   90.00
_cell.angle_gamma   90.00
#
_symmetry.space_group_name_H-M   'P 1'
#
loop_
_entity.id
_entity.type
_entity.pdbx_description
1 polymer ?
#
loop_
_entity_poly.entity_id
_entity_poly.type
_entity_poly.pdbx_seq_one_letter_code
_entity_poly.pdbx_strand_id
1 'polypeptide(L)'
;MSAAMHVPRDTHMAEMISDMSGQSKMGRTYFNILDKFNQLKDSNPSVRLNGGVALLNYIHQHNTDQNDKELDLALVKMVTRLGSSLTSTRTGFYSTLTVFLMTHPDTSVEKLLSIMNTQLRPAGSNLKSENADIYMGHILLCGALIRSKLLARNSVEIQQQIMEILLNAGKKRSYLSFISTMFLSEFIIQLDIKSIKDVWPIVEKEIGKPWSEQTLDTFYMLLILRDKHPSLVNHKFLKQHLGMTEIITKESVEDIVRLLTALLRIVSYQHPVFKLFCEKLVATEFVADFWKGIDQKFIKPSKSDEYIAVEMLRLILLNVTDKTVIPSLLSPNFLQHMLKRFSICKKNRNDEVLMAFRKVLHLVVSATNGEDIKTKTQLSILKKLILDPGDLMIEKKTGVKVIQIIMGNLRIDGIKKLSQLYREITESKTEFRTNAERSYTAQLLTKLMGRPETFLDQDWRLEQLVFLFNYGLCEVSDVGIELAQQFKDSFYRALDYKLPKLDNARNLLSALVHNLDSKLQSNMIRLRSPLNDAAADAWKRVTDLIEKLEKNTKHSEALPIFHTMNLHMGLQLFSDPEIAIMSINELQCCYERLSKKSKKHKKLNNTVTEEEPEWVEVVVDLLLSLLSKNDHLFRSLVGCVFPHICPYLTPSAVYQILAVLDIKNTQKTLTTKQNDDSSGIESESDNEEDEEEESVSNDEVLSKSESESDSSENEDEDEDETMTDKLRIALHQALGDAAMKTDDEDIDVDEIDEEEGKRLDKSLAAAFKTFRENQQARSKKQGKTSQTLMHFRARVIDLLQIYLETSPSMAITLDMIVPLFALLEFCIKDPHQEPLAYRIRACLKKLSTVKKFKDTTNVDETLLTTVLKALIEKGERSASVCQELNDKLAECCTFLVRCAQQANLSTESIVEIYGKNLTAFFKQRDCVLSHTLFKGVLQLCWEDNWQLALLLVDFAFDSSIRYFRRNQALELLLIFYNNNRLLNMNTKYADMRMKLETTLYKNTINTFKETSNLRVSDGQSTLCNNVSTQKNVLQKFIGHLLMLLRLVHARCLTKAWDWQTVKMALINYRSQYNLSGDTKIAYNKLAADIGVPLNLPSKKDNAKLNSSNDIVSQSNGKQSIIGSQNGKTSDLEEEKEEEEQEEVVHNNNEQKKRRKNKSKQREKQLLKKEARELRAKVMSQDIEPFNFSSVSLPENEDTTEFIQNGNLHDQSTNSKAPQKRNQTMEDDRESKRRKRINPV
;
A
#
# COMPACT_ATOMS: atom_id res chain seq x y z
N MET A 1 -11.37 -50.95 52.08
CA MET A 1 -12.05 -52.24 52.26
C MET A 1 -13.55 -52.00 52.29
N SER A 2 -14.37 -52.86 51.66
CA SER A 2 -15.84 -52.86 51.68
C SER A 2 -16.53 -51.59 51.10
N ALA A 3 -17.61 -51.59 50.30
CA ALA A 3 -18.74 -52.52 50.07
C ALA A 3 -19.76 -52.57 51.25
N ALA A 4 -21.08 -52.48 51.06
CA ALA A 4 -21.91 -52.46 49.84
C ALA A 4 -23.30 -51.80 50.08
N MET A 5 -24.25 -52.02 49.15
CA MET A 5 -25.72 -51.77 49.22
C MET A 5 -26.19 -50.30 49.03
N HIS A 6 -27.39 -50.01 48.47
CA HIS A 6 -28.47 -50.87 47.93
C HIS A 6 -29.18 -50.25 46.69
N VAL A 7 -29.98 -51.06 45.99
CA VAL A 7 -30.78 -50.73 44.78
C VAL A 7 -32.17 -51.41 44.91
N PRO A 8 -33.25 -51.07 44.17
CA PRO A 8 -33.93 -49.78 43.92
C PRO A 8 -35.40 -49.81 44.43
N ARG A 9 -36.28 -48.86 44.01
CA ARG A 9 -37.71 -49.17 43.73
C ARG A 9 -38.45 -48.14 42.88
N ASP A 10 -39.00 -48.60 41.75
CA ASP A 10 -40.11 -47.97 41.00
C ASP A 10 -41.41 -48.74 41.26
N THR A 11 -42.54 -48.02 41.31
CA THR A 11 -43.91 -48.49 40.96
C THR A 11 -44.84 -47.25 40.96
N HIS A 12 -45.30 -46.76 39.81
CA HIS A 12 -46.42 -47.25 38.98
C HIS A 12 -47.82 -46.83 39.47
N MET A 13 -48.52 -46.06 38.61
CA MET A 13 -49.76 -46.56 38.03
C MET A 13 -49.79 -46.27 36.53
N ALA A 14 -50.39 -47.17 35.78
CA ALA A 14 -50.66 -47.07 34.35
C ALA A 14 -52.01 -47.75 34.09
N GLU A 15 -52.73 -47.31 33.06
CA GLU A 15 -53.90 -48.03 32.56
C GLU A 15 -53.77 -48.23 31.06
N MET A 16 -54.26 -49.37 30.57
CA MET A 16 -54.10 -49.83 29.20
C MET A 16 -55.29 -49.41 28.32
N ILE A 17 -55.10 -49.44 27.00
CA ILE A 17 -55.79 -50.40 26.11
C ILE A 17 -55.10 -50.42 24.73
N SER A 18 -55.31 -51.49 23.97
CA SER A 18 -54.53 -51.87 22.80
C SER A 18 -55.14 -51.48 21.45
N ASP A 19 -54.37 -51.79 20.40
CA ASP A 19 -54.78 -52.12 19.03
C ASP A 19 -54.94 -51.05 17.92
N MET A 20 -53.96 -51.16 17.01
CA MET A 20 -54.10 -51.22 15.56
C MET A 20 -54.32 -49.95 14.70
N SER A 21 -53.21 -49.60 14.03
CA SER A 21 -53.17 -49.31 12.57
C SER A 21 -53.51 -47.90 12.03
N GLY A 22 -53.77 -46.90 12.89
CA GLY A 22 -54.08 -45.53 12.40
C GLY A 22 -52.95 -44.48 12.39
N GLN A 23 -52.03 -44.50 13.37
CA GLN A 23 -51.40 -43.25 13.84
C GLN A 23 -50.04 -42.84 13.25
N SER A 24 -49.40 -43.66 12.41
CA SER A 24 -47.97 -43.45 12.03
C SER A 24 -47.68 -42.15 11.24
N LYS A 25 -48.69 -41.50 10.65
CA LYS A 25 -48.53 -40.23 9.93
C LYS A 25 -48.48 -38.99 10.85
N MET A 26 -49.25 -38.93 11.95
CA MET A 26 -49.26 -37.73 12.82
C MET A 26 -47.92 -37.50 13.51
N GLY A 27 -47.30 -38.55 14.07
CA GLY A 27 -46.05 -38.42 14.83
C GLY A 27 -44.89 -37.86 14.02
N ARG A 28 -44.72 -38.28 12.75
CA ARG A 28 -43.65 -37.77 11.88
C ARG A 28 -43.81 -36.29 11.55
N THR A 29 -45.03 -35.81 11.34
CA THR A 29 -45.27 -34.40 10.99
C THR A 29 -44.94 -33.48 12.16
N TYR A 30 -45.35 -33.83 13.38
CA TYR A 30 -45.13 -32.99 14.56
C TYR A 30 -43.63 -32.84 14.93
N PHE A 31 -42.82 -33.89 14.74
CA PHE A 31 -41.36 -33.83 14.89
C PHE A 31 -40.72 -32.82 13.90
N ASN A 32 -41.12 -32.85 12.63
CA ASN A 32 -40.61 -31.94 11.59
C ASN A 32 -40.92 -30.45 11.85
N ILE A 33 -41.92 -30.13 12.67
CA ILE A 33 -42.21 -28.75 13.13
C ILE A 33 -41.28 -28.36 14.29
N LEU A 34 -41.03 -29.27 15.22
CA LEU A 34 -40.30 -28.97 16.45
C LEU A 34 -38.83 -28.59 16.20
N ASP A 35 -38.18 -29.25 15.23
CA ASP A 35 -36.80 -28.92 14.84
C ASP A 35 -36.68 -27.53 14.21
N LYS A 36 -37.68 -27.08 13.45
CA LYS A 36 -37.71 -25.71 12.89
C LYS A 36 -37.79 -24.68 14.02
N PHE A 37 -38.60 -24.95 15.05
CA PHE A 37 -38.63 -24.14 16.27
C PHE A 37 -37.33 -24.21 17.10
N ASN A 38 -36.49 -25.23 16.92
CA ASN A 38 -35.16 -25.28 17.52
C ASN A 38 -34.15 -24.44 16.71
N GLN A 39 -34.19 -24.50 15.38
CA GLN A 39 -33.36 -23.67 14.48
C GLN A 39 -33.55 -22.16 14.73
N LEU A 40 -34.75 -21.72 15.13
CA LEU A 40 -35.01 -20.31 15.51
C LEU A 40 -34.28 -19.85 16.78
N LYS A 41 -33.76 -20.76 17.61
CA LYS A 41 -33.03 -20.44 18.86
C LYS A 41 -31.52 -20.29 18.64
N ASP A 42 -31.02 -20.85 17.54
CA ASP A 42 -29.60 -21.01 17.21
C ASP A 42 -28.82 -19.68 17.27
N SER A 43 -27.53 -19.71 17.60
CA SER A 43 -26.69 -18.51 17.68
C SER A 43 -26.32 -17.96 16.30
N ASN A 44 -26.28 -18.80 15.26
CA ASN A 44 -25.96 -18.46 13.88
C ASN A 44 -27.16 -17.78 13.16
N PRO A 45 -27.00 -16.54 12.65
CA PRO A 45 -28.07 -15.85 11.92
C PRO A 45 -28.61 -16.63 10.71
N SER A 46 -27.75 -17.35 9.98
CA SER A 46 -28.14 -18.09 8.78
C SER A 46 -29.02 -19.30 9.10
N VAL A 47 -28.75 -19.97 10.23
CA VAL A 47 -29.57 -21.10 10.70
C VAL A 47 -30.95 -20.60 11.13
N ARG A 48 -31.02 -19.50 11.89
CA ARG A 48 -32.30 -18.87 12.27
C ARG A 48 -33.13 -18.44 11.06
N LEU A 49 -32.52 -17.80 10.06
CA LEU A 49 -33.21 -17.36 8.84
C LEU A 49 -33.76 -18.55 8.04
N ASN A 50 -32.94 -19.58 7.82
CA ASN A 50 -33.38 -20.79 7.10
C ASN A 50 -34.49 -21.53 7.85
N GLY A 51 -34.39 -21.66 9.18
CA GLY A 51 -35.43 -22.25 10.01
C GLY A 51 -36.74 -21.47 9.99
N GLY A 52 -36.66 -20.13 9.96
CA GLY A 52 -37.83 -19.25 9.80
C GLY A 52 -38.52 -19.44 8.46
N VAL A 53 -37.77 -19.43 7.35
CA VAL A 53 -38.33 -19.72 6.01
C VAL A 53 -38.91 -21.14 5.93
N ALA A 54 -38.24 -22.14 6.50
CA ALA A 54 -38.72 -23.52 6.51
C ALA A 54 -39.98 -23.73 7.39
N LEU A 55 -40.20 -22.88 8.40
CA LEU A 55 -41.41 -22.84 9.21
C LEU A 55 -42.56 -22.14 8.46
N LEU A 56 -42.30 -20.95 7.90
CA LEU A 56 -43.28 -20.18 7.13
C LEU A 56 -43.80 -20.95 5.92
N ASN A 57 -42.90 -21.58 5.14
CA ASN A 57 -43.28 -22.40 3.99
C ASN A 57 -44.14 -23.60 4.39
N TYR A 58 -43.90 -24.19 5.57
CA TYR A 58 -44.72 -25.30 6.09
C TYR A 58 -46.12 -24.82 6.49
N ILE A 59 -46.21 -23.70 7.24
CA ILE A 59 -47.49 -23.11 7.62
C ILE A 59 -48.31 -22.78 6.37
N HIS A 60 -47.69 -22.19 5.35
CA HIS A 60 -48.34 -21.87 4.08
C HIS A 60 -48.80 -23.12 3.29
N GLN A 61 -47.97 -24.18 3.24
CA GLN A 61 -48.28 -25.43 2.52
C GLN A 61 -49.40 -26.26 3.16
N HIS A 62 -49.70 -26.08 4.45
CA HIS A 62 -50.70 -26.84 5.18
C HIS A 62 -51.96 -26.03 5.53
N ASN A 63 -52.13 -24.82 4.99
CA ASN A 63 -53.20 -23.89 5.35
C ASN A 63 -54.53 -24.17 4.61
N THR A 64 -55.13 -25.34 4.90
CA THR A 64 -56.46 -25.74 4.43
C THR A 64 -57.33 -26.16 5.62
N ASP A 65 -58.56 -25.62 5.69
CA ASP A 65 -59.72 -25.68 6.60
C ASP A 65 -59.82 -26.65 7.81
N GLN A 66 -58.91 -27.61 7.99
CA GLN A 66 -58.85 -28.52 9.15
C GLN A 66 -57.68 -28.20 10.13
N ASN A 67 -56.79 -27.26 9.78
CA ASN A 67 -55.48 -27.09 10.42
C ASN A 67 -55.31 -25.85 11.35
N ASP A 68 -56.37 -25.11 11.68
CA ASP A 68 -56.33 -23.96 12.62
C ASP A 68 -55.58 -24.26 13.92
N LYS A 69 -55.66 -25.50 14.42
CA LYS A 69 -54.98 -25.93 15.65
C LYS A 69 -53.46 -25.97 15.52
N GLU A 70 -52.89 -26.31 14.36
CA GLU A 70 -51.43 -26.23 14.16
C GLU A 70 -50.98 -24.77 14.02
N LEU A 71 -51.77 -23.93 13.34
CA LEU A 71 -51.52 -22.48 13.23
C LEU A 71 -51.53 -21.81 14.60
N ASP A 72 -52.51 -22.10 15.45
CA ASP A 72 -52.62 -21.53 16.79
C ASP A 72 -51.52 -22.04 17.73
N LEU A 73 -51.15 -23.33 17.65
CA LEU A 73 -49.98 -23.86 18.37
C LEU A 73 -48.67 -23.21 17.91
N ALA A 74 -48.55 -22.85 16.62
CA ALA A 74 -47.41 -22.11 16.11
C ALA A 74 -47.40 -20.65 16.62
N LEU A 75 -48.53 -19.93 16.51
CA LEU A 75 -48.67 -18.55 16.99
C LEU A 75 -48.43 -18.44 18.51
N VAL A 76 -48.99 -19.35 19.30
CA VAL A 76 -48.70 -19.43 20.75
C VAL A 76 -47.21 -19.63 20.99
N LYS A 77 -46.57 -20.62 20.35
CA LYS A 77 -45.11 -20.83 20.47
C LYS A 77 -44.31 -19.60 20.04
N MET A 78 -44.76 -18.86 19.03
CA MET A 78 -44.06 -17.69 18.51
C MET A 78 -44.15 -16.50 19.45
N VAL A 79 -45.36 -16.14 19.92
CA VAL A 79 -45.57 -15.05 20.88
C VAL A 79 -44.88 -15.34 22.22
N THR A 80 -45.05 -16.53 22.80
CA THR A 80 -44.43 -16.87 24.10
C THR A 80 -42.90 -16.79 24.06
N ARG A 81 -42.26 -17.09 22.91
CA ARG A 81 -40.79 -17.05 22.78
C ARG A 81 -40.21 -15.64 22.56
N LEU A 82 -41.04 -14.63 22.32
CA LEU A 82 -40.61 -13.22 22.38
C LEU A 82 -40.19 -12.81 23.80
N GLY A 83 -40.80 -13.44 24.83
CA GLY A 83 -40.46 -13.24 26.24
C GLY A 83 -39.23 -14.02 26.72
N SER A 84 -38.41 -14.58 25.82
CA SER A 84 -37.22 -15.35 26.20
C SER A 84 -36.07 -14.43 26.65
N SER A 85 -35.32 -14.84 27.67
CA SER A 85 -34.06 -14.20 28.08
C SER A 85 -32.96 -14.28 27.02
N LEU A 86 -32.99 -15.29 26.15
CA LEU A 86 -32.00 -15.49 25.08
C LEU A 86 -32.28 -14.58 23.88
N THR A 87 -31.39 -13.61 23.64
CA THR A 87 -31.53 -12.67 22.52
C THR A 87 -31.53 -13.35 21.15
N SER A 88 -30.79 -14.45 20.94
CA SER A 88 -30.85 -15.24 19.69
C SER A 88 -32.26 -15.77 19.40
N THR A 89 -32.90 -16.34 20.43
CA THR A 89 -34.28 -16.82 20.41
C THR A 89 -35.24 -15.67 20.12
N ARG A 90 -35.14 -14.55 20.86
CA ARG A 90 -35.97 -13.37 20.60
C ARG A 90 -35.87 -12.91 19.15
N THR A 91 -34.66 -12.77 18.61
CA THR A 91 -34.45 -12.36 17.21
C THR A 91 -35.08 -13.34 16.22
N GLY A 92 -34.81 -14.64 16.33
CA GLY A 92 -35.33 -15.63 15.38
C GLY A 92 -36.86 -15.71 15.37
N PHE A 93 -37.48 -15.73 16.56
CA PHE A 93 -38.92 -15.77 16.70
C PHE A 93 -39.60 -14.45 16.30
N TYR A 94 -39.04 -13.30 16.67
CA TYR A 94 -39.53 -11.97 16.26
C TYR A 94 -39.51 -11.77 14.74
N SER A 95 -38.38 -12.07 14.08
CA SER A 95 -38.27 -11.92 12.62
C SER A 95 -39.24 -12.84 11.89
N THR A 96 -39.37 -14.10 12.33
CA THR A 96 -40.28 -15.05 11.69
C THR A 96 -41.75 -14.67 11.91
N LEU A 97 -42.13 -14.18 13.11
CA LEU A 97 -43.47 -13.67 13.38
C LEU A 97 -43.79 -12.42 12.56
N THR A 98 -42.84 -11.49 12.44
CA THR A 98 -43.04 -10.28 11.62
C THR A 98 -43.33 -10.63 10.17
N VAL A 99 -42.57 -11.58 9.58
CA VAL A 99 -42.80 -12.04 8.20
C VAL A 99 -44.08 -12.87 8.06
N PHE A 100 -44.47 -13.66 9.07
CA PHE A 100 -45.79 -14.30 9.11
C PHE A 100 -46.92 -13.27 9.00
N LEU A 101 -46.88 -12.22 9.83
CA LEU A 101 -47.92 -11.17 9.83
C LEU A 101 -47.91 -10.32 8.55
N MET A 102 -46.75 -10.14 7.90
CA MET A 102 -46.66 -9.53 6.56
C MET A 102 -47.28 -10.38 5.45
N THR A 103 -47.34 -11.71 5.62
CA THR A 103 -47.85 -12.64 4.61
C THR A 103 -49.31 -13.06 4.86
N HIS A 104 -49.81 -12.88 6.08
CA HIS A 104 -51.16 -13.25 6.49
C HIS A 104 -51.86 -12.01 7.10
N PRO A 105 -52.24 -11.00 6.27
CA PRO A 105 -52.74 -9.71 6.74
C PRO A 105 -54.10 -9.81 7.44
N ASP A 106 -54.83 -10.91 7.27
CA ASP A 106 -56.13 -11.18 7.89
C ASP A 106 -56.02 -11.77 9.31
N THR A 107 -54.80 -11.86 9.86
CA THR A 107 -54.56 -12.36 11.22
C THR A 107 -55.16 -11.42 12.26
N SER A 108 -56.15 -11.90 13.03
CA SER A 108 -56.77 -11.13 14.12
C SER A 108 -55.74 -10.65 15.15
N VAL A 109 -55.64 -9.33 15.31
CA VAL A 109 -54.78 -8.68 16.31
C VAL A 109 -55.27 -8.98 17.72
N GLU A 110 -56.58 -9.06 17.93
CA GLU A 110 -57.21 -9.44 19.20
C GLU A 110 -56.78 -10.85 19.65
N LYS A 111 -56.66 -11.79 18.70
CA LYS A 111 -56.16 -13.16 18.96
C LYS A 111 -54.70 -13.15 19.41
N LEU A 112 -53.86 -12.30 18.81
CA LEU A 112 -52.46 -12.14 19.23
C LEU A 112 -52.34 -11.47 20.60
N LEU A 113 -53.21 -10.48 20.90
CA LEU A 113 -53.31 -9.86 22.21
C LEU A 113 -53.82 -10.82 23.28
N SER A 114 -54.78 -11.72 22.98
CA SER A 114 -55.24 -12.74 23.94
C SER A 114 -54.18 -13.81 24.22
N ILE A 115 -53.39 -14.20 23.21
CA ILE A 115 -52.21 -15.05 23.38
C ILE A 115 -51.17 -14.34 24.27
N MET A 116 -50.85 -13.07 24.00
CA MET A 116 -49.93 -12.28 24.85
C MET A 116 -50.44 -12.19 26.30
N ASN A 117 -51.72 -11.82 26.48
CA ASN A 117 -52.37 -11.64 27.78
C ASN A 117 -52.64 -12.96 28.53
N THR A 118 -52.36 -14.13 27.95
CA THR A 118 -52.40 -15.43 28.64
C THR A 118 -51.01 -16.01 28.86
N GLN A 119 -50.12 -15.94 27.88
CA GLN A 119 -48.80 -16.59 27.89
C GLN A 119 -47.68 -15.71 28.46
N LEU A 120 -47.79 -14.39 28.33
CA LEU A 120 -46.77 -13.41 28.77
C LEU A 120 -47.32 -12.58 29.94
N ARG A 121 -47.77 -13.25 31.01
CA ARG A 121 -48.27 -12.60 32.23
C ARG A 121 -47.14 -12.26 33.20
N PRO A 122 -46.84 -10.98 33.47
CA PRO A 122 -45.93 -10.63 34.55
C PRO A 122 -46.61 -10.89 35.91
N ALA A 123 -45.97 -11.65 36.79
CA ALA A 123 -46.50 -11.98 38.12
C ALA A 123 -45.56 -11.50 39.23
N GLY A 124 -46.12 -11.24 40.42
CA GLY A 124 -45.36 -10.78 41.59
C GLY A 124 -44.36 -11.81 42.15
N SER A 125 -44.57 -13.09 41.81
CA SER A 125 -43.67 -14.23 42.09
C SER A 125 -42.43 -14.25 41.19
N ASN A 126 -42.51 -13.67 40.00
CA ASN A 126 -41.49 -13.84 38.95
C ASN A 126 -40.28 -12.94 39.22
N LEU A 127 -39.10 -13.37 38.77
CA LEU A 127 -37.87 -12.64 39.00
C LEU A 127 -37.89 -11.23 38.38
N LYS A 128 -37.19 -10.30 39.01
CA LYS A 128 -37.06 -8.90 38.55
C LYS A 128 -36.42 -8.78 37.15
N SER A 129 -35.72 -9.80 36.68
CA SER A 129 -35.19 -9.97 35.31
C SER A 129 -36.24 -10.59 34.38
N GLU A 130 -36.79 -11.74 34.75
CA GLU A 130 -37.83 -12.48 34.03
C GLU A 130 -39.05 -11.61 33.68
N ASN A 131 -39.58 -10.85 34.65
CA ASN A 131 -40.64 -9.89 34.39
C ASN A 131 -40.26 -8.85 33.32
N ALA A 132 -38.98 -8.45 33.23
CA ALA A 132 -38.52 -7.52 32.20
C ALA A 132 -38.29 -8.19 30.83
N ASP A 133 -37.96 -9.49 30.79
CA ASP A 133 -37.98 -10.28 29.54
C ASP A 133 -39.43 -10.48 29.04
N ILE A 134 -40.40 -10.66 29.94
CA ILE A 134 -41.84 -10.66 29.61
C ILE A 134 -42.28 -9.33 28.97
N TYR A 135 -41.91 -8.19 29.57
CA TYR A 135 -42.19 -6.86 28.98
C TYR A 135 -41.42 -6.61 27.67
N MET A 136 -40.21 -7.16 27.49
CA MET A 136 -39.55 -7.20 26.18
C MET A 136 -40.39 -7.99 25.16
N GLY A 137 -41.01 -9.10 25.57
CA GLY A 137 -41.92 -9.87 24.74
C GLY A 137 -43.16 -9.08 24.29
N HIS A 138 -43.75 -8.27 25.18
CA HIS A 138 -44.85 -7.35 24.81
C HIS A 138 -44.39 -6.31 23.77
N ILE A 139 -43.25 -5.66 24.01
CA ILE A 139 -42.67 -4.65 23.11
C ILE A 139 -42.35 -5.25 21.73
N LEU A 140 -41.80 -6.47 21.69
CA LEU A 140 -41.50 -7.18 20.44
C LEU A 140 -42.78 -7.62 19.70
N LEU A 141 -43.87 -7.97 20.39
CA LEU A 141 -45.14 -8.26 19.71
C LEU A 141 -45.73 -6.99 19.08
N CYS A 142 -45.77 -5.89 19.83
CA CYS A 142 -46.19 -4.58 19.32
C CYS A 142 -45.33 -4.19 18.11
N GLY A 143 -44.00 -4.33 18.22
CA GLY A 143 -43.06 -4.08 17.14
C GLY A 143 -43.22 -4.98 15.91
N ALA A 144 -43.73 -6.21 16.07
CA ALA A 144 -44.03 -7.10 14.95
C ALA A 144 -45.32 -6.68 14.23
N LEU A 145 -46.35 -6.27 14.99
CA LEU A 145 -47.61 -5.70 14.47
C LEU A 145 -47.40 -4.36 13.75
N ILE A 146 -46.42 -3.58 14.22
CA ILE A 146 -46.01 -2.30 13.62
C ILE A 146 -45.20 -2.52 12.34
N ARG A 147 -44.16 -3.37 12.37
CA ARG A 147 -43.34 -3.61 11.16
C ARG A 147 -44.03 -4.41 10.07
N SER A 148 -45.04 -5.22 10.41
CA SER A 148 -45.89 -5.88 9.41
C SER A 148 -46.91 -4.95 8.75
N LYS A 149 -47.02 -3.69 9.21
CA LYS A 149 -48.05 -2.72 8.83
C LYS A 149 -49.49 -3.16 9.16
N LEU A 150 -49.65 -4.21 9.97
CA LEU A 150 -50.96 -4.72 10.36
C LEU A 150 -51.67 -3.74 11.30
N LEU A 151 -50.94 -3.14 12.25
CA LEU A 151 -51.51 -2.19 13.21
C LEU A 151 -52.14 -0.96 12.53
N ALA A 152 -51.48 -0.42 11.49
CA ALA A 152 -51.96 0.76 10.75
C ALA A 152 -53.24 0.50 9.92
N ARG A 153 -53.70 -0.75 9.83
CA ARG A 153 -54.96 -1.15 9.16
C ARG A 153 -56.09 -1.49 10.14
N ASN A 154 -55.81 -1.56 11.44
CA ASN A 154 -56.78 -1.88 12.48
C ASN A 154 -57.47 -0.61 13.00
N SER A 155 -58.55 -0.77 13.77
CA SER A 155 -59.34 0.35 14.30
C SER A 155 -58.55 1.23 15.29
N VAL A 156 -59.00 2.47 15.50
CA VAL A 156 -58.33 3.45 16.36
C VAL A 156 -58.20 2.93 17.80
N GLU A 157 -59.19 2.19 18.30
CA GLU A 157 -59.20 1.61 19.64
C GLU A 157 -58.06 0.58 19.81
N ILE A 158 -57.83 -0.27 18.80
CA ILE A 158 -56.74 -1.25 18.77
C ILE A 158 -55.38 -0.54 18.67
N GLN A 159 -55.28 0.53 17.88
CA GLN A 159 -54.07 1.35 17.77
C GLN A 159 -53.72 2.01 19.11
N GLN A 160 -54.70 2.64 19.76
CA GLN A 160 -54.55 3.24 21.09
C GLN A 160 -54.15 2.19 22.14
N GLN A 161 -54.85 1.05 22.20
CA GLN A 161 -54.57 -0.03 23.16
C GLN A 161 -53.13 -0.56 23.01
N ILE A 162 -52.65 -0.77 21.78
CA ILE A 162 -51.30 -1.26 21.53
C ILE A 162 -50.24 -0.20 21.82
N MET A 163 -50.51 1.08 21.57
CA MET A 163 -49.64 2.18 22.01
C MET A 163 -49.54 2.24 23.54
N GLU A 164 -50.64 2.07 24.27
CA GLU A 164 -50.62 2.01 25.74
C GLU A 164 -49.84 0.79 26.25
N ILE A 165 -50.01 -0.40 25.67
CA ILE A 165 -49.23 -1.60 26.03
C ILE A 165 -47.74 -1.35 25.81
N LEU A 166 -47.37 -0.83 24.64
CA LEU A 166 -46.00 -0.52 24.24
C LEU A 166 -45.33 0.44 25.24
N LEU A 167 -45.97 1.58 25.52
CA LEU A 167 -45.51 2.59 26.47
C LEU A 167 -45.44 2.06 27.91
N ASN A 168 -46.47 1.34 28.36
CA ASN A 168 -46.52 0.81 29.72
C ASN A 168 -45.46 -0.28 29.96
N ALA A 169 -45.13 -1.09 28.94
CA ALA A 169 -44.02 -2.04 28.99
C ALA A 169 -42.64 -1.33 28.96
N GLY A 170 -42.48 -0.31 28.09
CA GLY A 170 -41.25 0.49 28.00
C GLY A 170 -40.86 1.15 29.34
N LYS A 171 -41.84 1.71 30.05
CA LYS A 171 -41.67 2.35 31.37
C LYS A 171 -41.18 1.41 32.48
N LYS A 172 -41.22 0.08 32.31
CA LYS A 172 -40.86 -0.87 33.38
C LYS A 172 -39.35 -0.96 33.64
N ARG A 173 -38.51 -0.68 32.62
CA ARG A 173 -37.04 -0.65 32.73
C ARG A 173 -36.45 0.35 31.74
N SER A 174 -35.42 1.08 32.14
CA SER A 174 -34.78 2.10 31.29
C SER A 174 -34.11 1.59 30.00
N TYR A 175 -33.86 0.28 29.86
CA TYR A 175 -33.40 -0.30 28.58
C TYR A 175 -34.55 -0.78 27.66
N LEU A 176 -35.78 -0.91 28.20
CA LEU A 176 -36.98 -1.21 27.43
C LEU A 176 -37.59 0.06 26.83
N SER A 177 -37.47 1.18 27.56
CA SER A 177 -37.90 2.53 27.14
C SER A 177 -37.45 2.86 25.71
N PHE A 178 -36.15 2.79 25.41
CA PHE A 178 -35.63 3.06 24.08
C PHE A 178 -36.26 2.19 22.98
N ILE A 179 -36.39 0.88 23.20
CA ILE A 179 -36.92 -0.06 22.19
C ILE A 179 -38.42 0.18 21.96
N SER A 180 -39.17 0.43 23.03
CA SER A 180 -40.57 0.88 22.97
C SER A 180 -40.70 2.16 22.14
N THR A 181 -39.83 3.13 22.38
CA THR A 181 -39.76 4.41 21.67
C THR A 181 -39.39 4.25 20.20
N MET A 182 -38.50 3.32 19.83
CA MET A 182 -38.20 3.03 18.42
C MET A 182 -39.42 2.48 17.68
N PHE A 183 -40.14 1.52 18.25
CA PHE A 183 -41.36 1.02 17.63
C PHE A 183 -42.47 2.07 17.59
N LEU A 184 -42.57 2.95 18.59
CA LEU A 184 -43.55 4.04 18.58
C LEU A 184 -43.26 5.06 17.47
N SER A 185 -42.00 5.42 17.23
CA SER A 185 -41.63 6.28 16.08
C SER A 185 -41.85 5.56 14.75
N GLU A 186 -41.47 4.29 14.62
CA GLU A 186 -41.76 3.49 13.42
C GLU A 186 -43.26 3.34 13.14
N PHE A 187 -44.12 3.35 14.16
CA PHE A 187 -45.57 3.32 13.99
C PHE A 187 -46.11 4.68 13.53
N ILE A 188 -45.75 5.77 14.21
CA ILE A 188 -46.29 7.10 13.88
C ILE A 188 -45.89 7.52 12.46
N ILE A 189 -44.69 7.15 11.99
CA ILE A 189 -44.21 7.39 10.62
C ILE A 189 -45.06 6.65 9.55
N GLN A 190 -45.87 5.65 9.93
CA GLN A 190 -46.79 4.95 9.01
C GLN A 190 -48.19 5.59 8.93
N LEU A 191 -48.53 6.52 9.83
CA LEU A 191 -49.85 7.15 9.88
C LEU A 191 -49.90 8.43 9.03
N ASP A 192 -51.07 8.71 8.45
CA ASP A 192 -51.33 9.98 7.76
C ASP A 192 -51.70 11.09 8.76
N ILE A 193 -51.83 12.34 8.26
CA ILE A 193 -52.12 13.53 9.07
C ILE A 193 -53.57 13.52 9.65
N LYS A 194 -54.42 12.56 9.25
CA LYS A 194 -55.74 12.33 9.87
C LYS A 194 -55.61 11.32 11.00
N SER A 195 -55.23 10.07 10.70
CA SER A 195 -55.14 8.98 11.69
C SER A 195 -54.19 9.28 12.84
N ILE A 196 -53.12 10.04 12.62
CA ILE A 196 -52.23 10.48 13.70
C ILE A 196 -52.96 11.32 14.77
N LYS A 197 -53.99 12.10 14.41
CA LYS A 197 -54.73 12.95 15.36
C LYS A 197 -55.57 12.11 16.33
N ASP A 198 -56.08 10.98 15.87
CA ASP A 198 -56.94 10.09 16.64
C ASP A 198 -56.14 9.33 17.72
N VAL A 199 -54.82 9.18 17.53
CA VAL A 199 -53.87 8.64 18.52
C VAL A 199 -53.00 9.72 19.20
N TRP A 200 -53.05 10.97 18.72
CA TRP A 200 -52.19 12.07 19.19
C TRP A 200 -52.23 12.32 20.71
N PRO A 201 -53.38 12.26 21.43
CA PRO A 201 -53.41 12.50 22.87
C PRO A 201 -52.49 11.58 23.69
N ILE A 202 -52.25 10.35 23.22
CA ILE A 202 -51.31 9.40 23.86
C ILE A 202 -49.86 9.82 23.58
N VAL A 203 -49.56 10.26 22.35
CA VAL A 203 -48.23 10.75 21.96
C VAL A 203 -47.89 12.05 22.69
N GLU A 204 -48.82 13.01 22.70
CA GLU A 204 -48.65 14.34 23.32
C GLU A 204 -48.33 14.21 24.80
N LYS A 205 -48.99 13.29 25.52
CA LYS A 205 -48.73 13.00 26.93
C LYS A 205 -47.32 12.50 27.22
N GLU A 206 -46.64 11.91 26.23
CA GLU A 206 -45.28 11.38 26.41
C GLU A 206 -44.16 12.31 25.93
N ILE A 207 -44.41 13.15 24.92
CA ILE A 207 -43.41 14.12 24.40
C ILE A 207 -43.62 15.54 24.93
N GLY A 208 -44.85 15.91 25.29
CA GLY A 208 -45.26 17.19 25.86
C GLY A 208 -44.94 17.28 27.34
N LYS A 209 -43.64 17.22 27.65
CA LYS A 209 -43.08 17.29 29.01
C LYS A 209 -42.09 18.45 29.10
N PRO A 210 -41.99 19.14 30.25
CA PRO A 210 -40.98 20.18 30.45
C PRO A 210 -39.57 19.59 30.35
N TRP A 211 -38.56 20.42 30.08
CA TRP A 211 -37.16 19.99 29.93
C TRP A 211 -36.61 19.18 31.11
N SER A 212 -37.12 19.41 32.33
CA SER A 212 -36.79 18.64 33.55
C SER A 212 -37.25 17.18 33.53
N GLU A 213 -38.20 16.82 32.67
CA GLU A 213 -38.79 15.48 32.54
C GLU A 213 -38.47 14.81 31.19
N GLN A 214 -37.76 15.51 30.29
CA GLN A 214 -37.32 14.94 29.02
C GLN A 214 -36.22 13.89 29.25
N THR A 215 -36.23 12.85 28.43
CA THR A 215 -35.18 11.83 28.35
C THR A 215 -34.60 11.79 26.93
N LEU A 216 -33.47 11.08 26.72
CA LEU A 216 -32.95 10.86 25.35
C LEU A 216 -34.03 10.26 24.42
N ASP A 217 -34.87 9.38 24.96
CA ASP A 217 -35.93 8.70 24.21
C ASP A 217 -37.03 9.69 23.79
N THR A 218 -37.56 10.49 24.72
CA THR A 218 -38.65 11.45 24.42
C THR A 218 -38.16 12.62 23.57
N PHE A 219 -36.91 13.08 23.77
CA PHE A 219 -36.28 14.09 22.93
C PHE A 219 -36.05 13.58 21.50
N TYR A 220 -35.62 12.32 21.33
CA TYR A 220 -35.51 11.70 20.01
C TYR A 220 -36.87 11.61 19.28
N MET A 221 -37.95 11.24 19.98
CA MET A 221 -39.31 11.31 19.43
C MET A 221 -39.68 12.72 19.00
N LEU A 222 -39.43 13.72 19.86
CA LEU A 222 -39.73 15.13 19.56
C LEU A 222 -39.01 15.60 18.29
N LEU A 223 -37.73 15.23 18.11
CA LEU A 223 -36.96 15.54 16.91
C LEU A 223 -37.51 14.85 15.64
N ILE A 224 -37.93 13.57 15.72
CA ILE A 224 -38.56 12.86 14.59
C ILE A 224 -39.93 13.47 14.24
N LEU A 225 -40.75 13.76 15.25
CA LEU A 225 -42.12 14.22 15.05
C LEU A 225 -42.18 15.66 14.54
N ARG A 226 -41.21 16.51 14.88
CA ARG A 226 -41.04 17.84 14.25
C ARG A 226 -40.75 17.73 12.75
N ASP A 227 -39.97 16.74 12.31
CA ASP A 227 -39.68 16.56 10.87
C ASP A 227 -40.87 16.00 10.10
N LYS A 228 -41.55 14.99 10.67
CA LYS A 228 -42.58 14.21 9.96
C LYS A 228 -43.97 14.82 10.07
N HIS A 229 -44.28 15.48 11.18
CA HIS A 229 -45.58 16.10 11.44
C HIS A 229 -45.42 17.51 12.07
N PRO A 230 -44.73 18.47 11.40
CA PRO A 230 -44.48 19.82 11.93
C PRO A 230 -45.76 20.61 12.27
N SER A 231 -46.91 20.21 11.70
CA SER A 231 -48.23 20.76 12.02
C SER A 231 -48.73 20.40 13.42
N LEU A 232 -48.26 19.30 14.01
CA LEU A 232 -48.59 18.87 15.37
C LEU A 232 -47.57 19.41 16.37
N VAL A 233 -46.28 19.16 16.12
CA VAL A 233 -45.15 19.76 16.88
C VAL A 233 -44.90 21.19 16.37
N ASN A 234 -45.92 22.03 16.50
CA ASN A 234 -45.94 23.42 16.05
C ASN A 234 -45.54 24.41 17.17
N HIS A 235 -45.40 25.69 16.84
CA HIS A 235 -45.00 26.73 17.80
C HIS A 235 -45.93 26.88 19.01
N LYS A 236 -47.22 26.53 18.90
CA LYS A 236 -48.15 26.54 20.05
C LYS A 236 -47.87 25.36 20.99
N PHE A 237 -47.68 24.15 20.44
CA PHE A 237 -47.29 22.97 21.22
C PHE A 237 -45.95 23.21 21.94
N LEU A 238 -44.93 23.69 21.23
CA LEU A 238 -43.60 23.95 21.80
C LEU A 238 -43.67 25.03 22.90
N LYS A 239 -44.43 26.11 22.70
CA LYS A 239 -44.60 27.17 23.71
C LYS A 239 -45.40 26.70 24.93
N GLN A 240 -46.35 25.78 24.75
CA GLN A 240 -47.17 25.23 25.83
C GLN A 240 -46.38 24.27 26.74
N HIS A 241 -45.53 23.41 26.17
CA HIS A 241 -44.89 22.32 26.92
C HIS A 241 -43.40 22.53 27.22
N LEU A 242 -42.70 23.34 26.42
CA LEU A 242 -41.25 23.62 26.56
C LEU A 242 -40.96 25.13 26.73
N GLY A 243 -41.98 25.99 26.69
CA GLY A 243 -41.85 27.46 26.76
C GLY A 243 -41.33 28.13 25.46
N MET A 244 -40.71 27.37 24.57
CA MET A 244 -39.97 27.86 23.41
C MET A 244 -40.80 27.95 22.13
N THR A 245 -40.40 28.80 21.19
CA THR A 245 -40.96 28.83 19.83
C THR A 245 -40.47 27.67 18.96
N GLU A 246 -39.21 27.26 19.11
CA GLU A 246 -38.55 26.19 18.35
C GLU A 246 -37.85 25.21 19.31
N ILE A 247 -37.37 24.06 18.80
CA ILE A 247 -36.68 23.07 19.64
C ILE A 247 -35.23 23.47 19.94
N ILE A 248 -34.55 24.12 18.98
CA ILE A 248 -33.17 24.58 19.14
C ILE A 248 -33.17 26.12 19.10
N THR A 249 -33.37 26.73 20.27
CA THR A 249 -33.20 28.16 20.54
C THR A 249 -32.01 28.38 21.48
N LYS A 250 -31.45 29.59 21.47
CA LYS A 250 -30.39 30.03 22.39
C LYS A 250 -30.68 29.75 23.87
N GLU A 251 -31.95 29.80 24.27
CA GLU A 251 -32.39 29.54 25.65
C GLU A 251 -32.44 28.02 25.93
N SER A 252 -33.04 27.23 25.03
CA SER A 252 -33.12 25.76 25.15
C SER A 252 -31.76 25.04 25.13
N VAL A 253 -30.71 25.68 24.59
CA VAL A 253 -29.39 25.07 24.40
C VAL A 253 -28.80 24.56 25.72
N GLU A 254 -28.99 25.27 26.84
CA GLU A 254 -28.48 24.80 28.13
C GLU A 254 -29.21 23.52 28.60
N ASP A 255 -30.54 23.48 28.45
CA ASP A 255 -31.36 22.31 28.79
C ASP A 255 -30.98 21.09 27.92
N ILE A 256 -30.72 21.29 26.64
CA ILE A 256 -30.27 20.24 25.70
C ILE A 256 -28.86 19.76 26.08
N VAL A 257 -27.92 20.64 26.40
CA VAL A 257 -26.59 20.26 26.92
C VAL A 257 -26.73 19.45 28.21
N ARG A 258 -27.61 19.87 29.12
CA ARG A 258 -27.87 19.18 30.40
C ARG A 258 -28.43 17.78 30.14
N LEU A 259 -29.42 17.65 29.26
CA LEU A 259 -30.04 16.39 28.87
C LEU A 259 -29.06 15.41 28.20
N LEU A 260 -28.30 15.89 27.22
CA LEU A 260 -27.40 15.05 26.43
C LEU A 260 -26.12 14.64 27.18
N THR A 261 -25.74 15.34 28.26
CA THR A 261 -24.61 14.98 29.14
C THR A 261 -25.01 14.15 30.38
N ALA A 262 -26.30 14.09 30.74
CA ALA A 262 -26.80 13.38 31.93
C ALA A 262 -26.88 11.84 31.76
N LEU A 263 -25.80 11.20 31.31
CA LEU A 263 -25.81 9.77 30.97
C LEU A 263 -25.34 8.87 32.13
N LEU A 264 -26.19 7.91 32.51
CA LEU A 264 -25.93 6.97 33.60
C LEU A 264 -25.34 5.62 33.14
N ARG A 265 -25.20 5.36 31.82
CA ARG A 265 -24.77 4.05 31.28
C ARG A 265 -24.01 4.18 29.96
N ILE A 266 -23.02 3.31 29.76
CA ILE A 266 -22.18 3.24 28.54
C ILE A 266 -23.01 2.97 27.28
N VAL A 267 -24.05 2.13 27.36
CA VAL A 267 -24.94 1.82 26.21
C VAL A 267 -25.64 3.08 25.68
N SER A 268 -25.86 4.09 26.53
CA SER A 268 -26.49 5.35 26.11
C SER A 268 -25.66 6.14 25.10
N TYR A 269 -24.34 5.96 25.00
CA TYR A 269 -23.51 6.68 24.01
C TYR A 269 -23.87 6.34 22.56
N GLN A 270 -24.46 5.16 22.32
CA GLN A 270 -24.85 4.70 20.97
C GLN A 270 -26.28 5.15 20.58
N HIS A 271 -26.92 6.01 21.39
CA HIS A 271 -28.29 6.44 21.15
C HIS A 271 -28.40 7.33 19.90
N PRO A 272 -29.34 7.06 18.97
CA PRO A 272 -29.42 7.75 17.68
C PRO A 272 -29.71 9.25 17.79
N VAL A 273 -30.12 9.75 18.96
CA VAL A 273 -30.33 11.19 19.20
C VAL A 273 -29.08 12.01 19.01
N PHE A 274 -27.87 11.51 19.29
CA PHE A 274 -26.64 12.29 19.09
C PHE A 274 -26.44 12.64 17.61
N LYS A 275 -26.65 11.66 16.72
CA LYS A 275 -26.58 11.87 15.27
C LYS A 275 -27.68 12.83 14.81
N LEU A 276 -28.95 12.52 15.11
CA LEU A 276 -30.10 13.30 14.65
C LEU A 276 -30.10 14.74 15.19
N PHE A 277 -29.62 14.95 16.42
CA PHE A 277 -29.45 16.28 17.00
C PHE A 277 -28.30 17.04 16.34
N CYS A 278 -27.12 16.43 16.14
CA CYS A 278 -25.99 17.11 15.52
C CYS A 278 -26.30 17.51 14.05
N GLU A 279 -27.01 16.65 13.30
CA GLU A 279 -27.51 16.95 11.96
C GLU A 279 -28.44 18.19 11.94
N LYS A 280 -29.26 18.38 12.98
CA LYS A 280 -30.14 19.56 13.11
C LYS A 280 -29.42 20.79 13.61
N LEU A 281 -28.55 20.65 14.61
CA LEU A 281 -27.79 21.75 15.20
C LEU A 281 -26.94 22.46 14.14
N VAL A 282 -26.31 21.70 13.24
CA VAL A 282 -25.50 22.23 12.13
C VAL A 282 -26.32 23.06 11.12
N ALA A 283 -27.64 22.85 11.04
CA ALA A 283 -28.53 23.68 10.23
C ALA A 283 -28.98 24.97 10.95
N THR A 284 -28.44 25.28 12.13
CA THR A 284 -28.75 26.48 12.94
C THR A 284 -27.49 27.30 13.26
N GLU A 285 -27.65 28.57 13.59
CA GLU A 285 -26.55 29.42 14.08
C GLU A 285 -26.03 29.01 15.48
N PHE A 286 -26.78 28.20 16.23
CA PHE A 286 -26.52 27.90 17.63
C PHE A 286 -25.42 26.85 17.88
N VAL A 287 -24.71 26.37 16.84
CA VAL A 287 -23.58 25.43 16.97
C VAL A 287 -22.55 25.92 17.98
N ALA A 288 -22.19 27.21 17.94
CA ALA A 288 -21.18 27.80 18.82
C ALA A 288 -21.68 27.99 20.26
N ASP A 289 -22.95 28.38 20.46
CA ASP A 289 -23.57 28.51 21.78
C ASP A 289 -23.74 27.13 22.44
N PHE A 290 -24.14 26.10 21.69
CA PHE A 290 -24.19 24.71 22.18
C PHE A 290 -22.82 24.19 22.59
N TRP A 291 -21.81 24.36 21.73
CA TRP A 291 -20.47 23.88 22.01
C TRP A 291 -19.82 24.58 23.21
N LYS A 292 -20.15 25.86 23.45
CA LYS A 292 -19.76 26.59 24.67
C LYS A 292 -20.31 25.95 25.94
N GLY A 293 -21.54 25.42 25.92
CA GLY A 293 -22.11 24.66 27.04
C GLY A 293 -21.43 23.31 27.27
N ILE A 294 -20.99 22.63 26.20
CA ILE A 294 -20.16 21.42 26.31
C ILE A 294 -18.78 21.75 26.91
N ASP A 295 -18.11 22.81 26.44
CA ASP A 295 -16.78 23.20 26.93
C ASP A 295 -16.73 23.50 28.43
N GLN A 296 -17.81 24.06 29.00
CA GLN A 296 -17.92 24.30 30.45
C GLN A 296 -17.83 23.02 31.29
N LYS A 297 -18.16 21.84 30.75
CA LYS A 297 -17.98 20.55 31.43
C LYS A 297 -16.50 20.20 31.61
N PHE A 298 -15.63 20.66 30.70
CA PHE A 298 -14.21 20.31 30.68
C PHE A 298 -13.35 21.02 31.73
N ILE A 299 -13.96 21.81 32.62
CA ILE A 299 -13.34 22.26 33.88
C ILE A 299 -13.06 21.05 34.81
N LYS A 300 -13.99 20.08 34.86
CA LYS A 300 -13.85 18.79 35.57
C LYS A 300 -14.69 17.70 34.86
N PRO A 301 -14.27 17.23 33.68
CA PRO A 301 -15.07 16.31 32.88
C PRO A 301 -15.08 14.91 33.50
N SER A 302 -16.24 14.25 33.43
CA SER A 302 -16.35 12.81 33.67
C SER A 302 -15.98 12.01 32.42
N LYS A 303 -15.73 10.70 32.58
CA LYS A 303 -15.46 9.80 31.43
C LYS A 303 -16.63 9.73 30.44
N SER A 304 -17.86 10.07 30.85
CA SER A 304 -18.98 10.23 29.92
C SER A 304 -18.89 11.52 29.12
N ASP A 305 -18.59 12.67 29.76
CA ASP A 305 -18.43 13.95 29.06
C ASP A 305 -17.32 13.84 27.98
N GLU A 306 -16.20 13.19 28.32
CA GLU A 306 -15.09 12.92 27.40
C GLU A 306 -15.52 12.18 26.12
N TYR A 307 -16.25 11.07 26.27
CA TYR A 307 -16.71 10.27 25.13
C TYR A 307 -17.76 11.03 24.30
N ILE A 308 -18.77 11.59 24.98
CA ILE A 308 -19.90 12.28 24.34
C ILE A 308 -19.40 13.48 23.54
N ALA A 309 -18.54 14.33 24.12
CA ALA A 309 -18.05 15.53 23.44
C ALA A 309 -17.23 15.19 22.19
N VAL A 310 -16.32 14.22 22.25
CA VAL A 310 -15.51 13.83 21.08
C VAL A 310 -16.38 13.21 19.99
N GLU A 311 -17.39 12.42 20.34
CA GLU A 311 -18.32 11.82 19.38
C GLU A 311 -19.30 12.86 18.79
N MET A 312 -19.84 13.78 19.59
CA MET A 312 -20.60 14.95 19.11
C MET A 312 -19.76 15.79 18.13
N LEU A 313 -18.51 16.10 18.49
CA LEU A 313 -17.62 16.88 17.63
C LEU A 313 -17.34 16.17 16.31
N ARG A 314 -17.18 14.84 16.34
CA ARG A 314 -17.06 14.01 15.14
C ARG A 314 -18.33 14.07 14.27
N LEU A 315 -19.51 14.03 14.88
CA LEU A 315 -20.81 14.11 14.18
C LEU A 315 -21.11 15.51 13.63
N ILE A 316 -20.71 16.57 14.33
CA ILE A 316 -20.80 17.96 13.85
C ILE A 316 -19.85 18.16 12.66
N LEU A 317 -18.58 17.80 12.79
CA LEU A 317 -17.57 17.97 11.73
C LEU A 317 -17.83 17.10 10.48
N LEU A 318 -18.57 16.01 10.59
CA LEU A 318 -19.01 15.21 9.43
C LEU A 318 -20.11 15.88 8.60
N ASN A 319 -20.89 16.78 9.20
CA ASN A 319 -22.05 17.42 8.57
C ASN A 319 -21.85 18.93 8.31
N VAL A 320 -20.77 19.53 8.83
CA VAL A 320 -20.59 20.99 8.88
C VAL A 320 -20.54 21.65 7.50
N THR A 321 -21.56 22.47 7.22
CA THR A 321 -21.66 23.30 6.02
C THR A 321 -20.91 24.62 6.19
N ASP A 322 -21.23 25.39 7.23
CA ASP A 322 -20.48 26.60 7.59
C ASP A 322 -19.17 26.26 8.31
N LYS A 323 -18.08 26.21 7.54
CA LYS A 323 -16.72 26.01 8.04
C LYS A 323 -16.24 27.11 9.00
N THR A 324 -16.93 28.25 9.14
CA THR A 324 -16.51 29.33 10.04
C THR A 324 -16.76 29.04 11.53
N VAL A 325 -17.54 28.01 11.88
CA VAL A 325 -17.73 27.58 13.28
C VAL A 325 -16.59 26.70 13.81
N ILE A 326 -15.71 26.15 12.96
CA ILE A 326 -14.65 25.21 13.38
C ILE A 326 -13.71 25.83 14.46
N PRO A 327 -13.30 27.12 14.40
CA PRO A 327 -12.56 27.77 15.49
C PRO A 327 -13.28 27.87 16.84
N SER A 328 -14.62 27.82 16.91
CA SER A 328 -15.34 27.78 18.19
C SER A 328 -15.49 26.36 18.73
N LEU A 329 -15.53 25.35 17.85
CA LEU A 329 -15.45 23.92 18.19
C LEU A 329 -14.08 23.54 18.80
N LEU A 330 -13.02 24.26 18.42
CA LEU A 330 -11.72 24.22 19.12
C LEU A 330 -11.77 25.12 20.37
N SER A 331 -12.60 24.70 21.34
CA SER A 331 -12.90 25.41 22.57
C SER A 331 -11.82 25.21 23.65
N PRO A 332 -11.67 26.17 24.58
CA PRO A 332 -10.46 26.27 25.41
C PRO A 332 -10.28 25.12 26.41
N ASN A 333 -11.30 24.80 27.21
CA ASN A 333 -11.19 23.79 28.26
C ASN A 333 -11.06 22.38 27.66
N PHE A 334 -11.86 22.09 26.63
CA PHE A 334 -11.82 20.83 25.88
C PHE A 334 -10.45 20.58 25.26
N LEU A 335 -9.88 21.53 24.52
CA LEU A 335 -8.59 21.35 23.86
C LEU A 335 -7.46 21.16 24.88
N GLN A 336 -7.43 21.97 25.95
CA GLN A 336 -6.43 21.84 27.01
C GLN A 336 -6.50 20.47 27.69
N HIS A 337 -7.72 20.00 28.02
CA HIS A 337 -7.94 18.70 28.65
C HIS A 337 -7.50 17.55 27.75
N MET A 338 -7.86 17.58 26.46
CA MET A 338 -7.45 16.53 25.52
C MET A 338 -5.93 16.49 25.32
N LEU A 339 -5.27 17.63 25.19
CA LEU A 339 -3.79 17.71 25.09
C LEU A 339 -3.10 17.24 26.38
N LYS A 340 -3.69 17.52 27.55
CA LYS A 340 -3.25 16.97 28.85
C LYS A 340 -3.42 15.45 28.91
N ARG A 341 -4.55 14.91 28.42
CA ARG A 341 -4.79 13.45 28.33
C ARG A 341 -3.75 12.75 27.45
N PHE A 342 -3.41 13.27 26.26
CA PHE A 342 -2.30 12.75 25.46
C PHE A 342 -0.95 12.80 26.19
N SER A 343 -0.71 13.86 26.97
CA SER A 343 0.55 14.05 27.72
C SER A 343 0.71 13.04 28.87
N ILE A 344 -0.40 12.60 29.48
CA ILE A 344 -0.44 11.59 30.56
C ILE A 344 -0.42 10.17 29.97
N CYS A 345 -1.28 9.88 29.00
CA CYS A 345 -1.55 8.53 28.51
C CYS A 345 -0.62 8.07 27.37
N LYS A 346 0.63 8.58 27.30
CA LYS A 346 1.58 8.39 26.17
C LYS A 346 1.73 6.94 25.67
N LYS A 347 1.66 5.95 26.57
CA LYS A 347 1.83 4.52 26.22
C LYS A 347 0.52 3.80 25.83
N ASN A 348 -0.65 4.38 26.08
CA ASN A 348 -1.94 3.67 26.00
C ASN A 348 -2.61 3.82 24.63
N ARG A 349 -2.15 3.05 23.63
CA ARG A 349 -2.62 3.13 22.23
C ARG A 349 -4.12 2.84 22.04
N ASN A 350 -4.74 2.11 22.97
CA ASN A 350 -6.11 1.59 22.84
C ASN A 350 -7.18 2.48 23.52
N ASP A 351 -6.85 3.71 23.93
CA ASP A 351 -7.83 4.63 24.52
C ASP A 351 -8.80 5.16 23.44
N GLU A 352 -10.08 4.77 23.55
CA GLU A 352 -11.13 5.12 22.59
C GLU A 352 -11.29 6.63 22.40
N VAL A 353 -11.17 7.42 23.47
CA VAL A 353 -11.37 8.88 23.43
C VAL A 353 -10.20 9.54 22.68
N LEU A 354 -8.96 9.15 22.96
CA LEU A 354 -7.78 9.63 22.24
C LEU A 354 -7.80 9.20 20.76
N MET A 355 -8.27 7.98 20.46
CA MET A 355 -8.42 7.49 19.08
C MET A 355 -9.54 8.21 18.33
N ALA A 356 -10.65 8.54 18.99
CA ALA A 356 -11.72 9.37 18.41
C ALA A 356 -11.27 10.82 18.22
N PHE A 357 -10.46 11.39 19.12
CA PHE A 357 -9.90 12.73 18.95
C PHE A 357 -8.90 12.83 17.80
N ARG A 358 -8.09 11.78 17.55
CA ARG A 358 -7.29 11.70 16.30
C ARG A 358 -8.18 11.79 15.06
N LYS A 359 -9.31 11.07 15.03
CA LYS A 359 -10.29 11.16 13.93
C LYS A 359 -10.88 12.57 13.81
N VAL A 360 -11.17 13.25 14.92
CA VAL A 360 -11.58 14.66 14.93
C VAL A 360 -10.54 15.57 14.30
N LEU A 361 -9.25 15.43 14.63
CA LEU A 361 -8.18 16.22 14.00
C LEU A 361 -8.09 15.96 12.48
N HIS A 362 -8.25 14.71 12.04
CA HIS A 362 -8.34 14.40 10.61
C HIS A 362 -9.57 15.03 9.93
N LEU A 363 -10.74 15.08 10.60
CA LEU A 363 -11.93 15.76 10.08
C LEU A 363 -11.74 17.29 9.99
N VAL A 364 -11.08 17.91 10.98
CA VAL A 364 -10.69 19.34 10.91
C VAL A 364 -9.79 19.60 9.70
N VAL A 365 -8.79 18.75 9.46
CA VAL A 365 -7.94 18.81 8.25
C VAL A 365 -8.81 18.71 6.98
N SER A 366 -9.63 17.67 6.85
CA SER A 366 -10.47 17.47 5.66
C SER A 366 -11.40 18.65 5.37
N ALA A 367 -12.00 19.26 6.41
CA ALA A 367 -12.83 20.45 6.25
C ALA A 367 -12.05 21.65 5.69
N THR A 368 -10.77 21.82 6.08
CA THR A 368 -9.87 22.86 5.59
C THR A 368 -9.24 22.62 4.21
N ASN A 369 -9.45 21.44 3.61
CA ASN A 369 -8.92 21.12 2.27
C ASN A 369 -9.81 21.64 1.13
N GLY A 370 -11.11 21.88 1.37
CA GLY A 370 -12.05 22.30 0.32
C GLY A 370 -11.91 23.78 -0.08
N GLU A 371 -11.95 24.06 -1.37
CA GLU A 371 -11.53 25.32 -2.02
C GLU A 371 -12.20 26.61 -1.50
N ASP A 372 -13.44 26.50 -1.02
CA ASP A 372 -14.27 27.62 -0.53
C ASP A 372 -13.76 28.26 0.77
N ILE A 373 -12.83 27.62 1.49
CA ILE A 373 -12.45 28.08 2.83
C ILE A 373 -11.65 29.38 2.77
N LYS A 374 -12.17 30.41 3.45
CA LYS A 374 -11.51 31.71 3.58
C LYS A 374 -10.22 31.58 4.40
N THR A 375 -9.13 32.18 3.93
CA THR A 375 -7.82 32.16 4.61
C THR A 375 -7.88 32.62 6.06
N LYS A 376 -8.76 33.59 6.39
CA LYS A 376 -9.03 34.03 7.77
C LYS A 376 -9.50 32.89 8.68
N THR A 377 -10.29 31.96 8.16
CA THR A 377 -10.78 30.78 8.90
C THR A 377 -9.66 29.78 9.13
N GLN A 378 -8.87 29.44 8.09
CA GLN A 378 -7.68 28.58 8.22
C GLN A 378 -6.70 29.13 9.27
N LEU A 379 -6.39 30.43 9.23
CA LEU A 379 -5.56 31.12 10.21
C LEU A 379 -6.16 31.09 11.63
N SER A 380 -7.48 31.20 11.77
CA SER A 380 -8.16 31.11 13.07
C SER A 380 -8.11 29.70 13.66
N ILE A 381 -8.20 28.65 12.83
CA ILE A 381 -8.01 27.25 13.23
C ILE A 381 -6.56 27.03 13.68
N LEU A 382 -5.58 27.46 12.88
CA LEU A 382 -4.16 27.37 13.22
C LEU A 382 -3.83 28.11 14.53
N LYS A 383 -4.31 29.35 14.72
CA LYS A 383 -4.13 30.09 15.97
C LYS A 383 -4.72 29.36 17.17
N LYS A 384 -5.88 28.71 17.03
CA LYS A 384 -6.50 27.88 18.08
C LYS A 384 -5.72 26.60 18.42
N LEU A 385 -4.99 26.03 17.47
CA LEU A 385 -4.18 24.84 17.69
C LEU A 385 -2.78 25.17 18.25
N ILE A 386 -2.21 26.33 17.91
CA ILE A 386 -0.83 26.73 18.20
C ILE A 386 -0.68 27.57 19.48
N LEU A 387 -1.61 28.51 19.71
CA LEU A 387 -1.57 29.43 20.84
C LEU A 387 -2.35 28.84 22.03
N ASP A 388 -1.93 29.16 23.25
CA ASP A 388 -2.61 28.73 24.47
C ASP A 388 -4.12 29.07 24.40
N PRO A 389 -5.02 28.12 24.77
CA PRO A 389 -4.78 26.82 25.41
C PRO A 389 -4.59 25.63 24.44
N GLY A 390 -4.33 25.90 23.16
CA GLY A 390 -3.69 24.96 22.25
C GLY A 390 -2.19 24.78 22.57
N ASP A 391 -1.50 24.02 21.74
CA ASP A 391 -0.10 23.64 21.95
C ASP A 391 0.59 23.50 20.59
N LEU A 392 1.62 24.31 20.34
CA LEU A 392 2.42 24.24 19.11
C LEU A 392 2.95 22.81 18.85
N MET A 393 3.23 22.05 19.92
CA MET A 393 3.76 20.67 19.89
C MET A 393 2.65 19.61 19.77
N ILE A 394 1.40 20.01 19.49
CA ILE A 394 0.24 19.12 19.28
C ILE A 394 0.53 17.94 18.35
N GLU A 395 1.31 18.16 17.28
CA GLU A 395 1.64 17.09 16.33
C GLU A 395 2.50 16.00 16.98
N LYS A 396 3.49 16.38 17.81
CA LYS A 396 4.33 15.44 18.56
C LYS A 396 3.55 14.73 19.68
N LYS A 397 2.52 15.39 20.26
CA LYS A 397 1.65 14.80 21.29
C LYS A 397 0.60 13.84 20.74
N THR A 398 0.01 14.14 19.58
CA THR A 398 -1.13 13.41 19.02
C THR A 398 -0.72 12.37 17.97
N GLY A 399 0.37 12.63 17.25
CA GLY A 399 0.79 11.89 16.05
C GLY A 399 0.14 12.37 14.74
N VAL A 400 -0.72 13.39 14.78
CA VAL A 400 -1.43 13.92 13.60
C VAL A 400 -0.74 15.22 13.13
N LYS A 401 -0.36 15.27 11.85
CA LYS A 401 0.30 16.43 11.20
C LYS A 401 -0.67 17.60 10.89
N VAL A 402 -1.50 17.96 11.87
CA VAL A 402 -2.63 18.90 11.71
C VAL A 402 -2.20 20.33 11.34
N ILE A 403 -1.12 20.85 11.93
CA ILE A 403 -0.58 22.17 11.58
C ILE A 403 0.02 22.12 10.19
N GLN A 404 0.86 21.13 9.89
CA GLN A 404 1.58 21.01 8.63
C GLN A 404 0.65 20.83 7.41
N ILE A 405 -0.46 20.09 7.56
CA ILE A 405 -1.42 19.91 6.45
C ILE A 405 -2.26 21.18 6.24
N ILE A 406 -2.79 21.82 7.30
CA ILE A 406 -3.57 23.06 7.15
C ILE A 406 -2.68 24.19 6.59
N MET A 407 -1.43 24.29 7.06
CA MET A 407 -0.38 25.16 6.50
C MET A 407 -0.14 24.89 5.01
N GLY A 408 -0.26 23.62 4.60
CA GLY A 408 -0.12 23.18 3.21
C GLY A 408 -1.23 23.65 2.24
N ASN A 409 -2.30 24.25 2.76
CA ASN A 409 -3.44 24.77 1.99
C ASN A 409 -3.59 26.31 2.08
N LEU A 410 -2.58 27.02 2.61
CA LEU A 410 -2.62 28.47 2.77
C LEU A 410 -2.23 29.20 1.47
N ARG A 411 -3.07 30.16 1.06
CA ARG A 411 -2.73 31.16 0.04
C ARG A 411 -1.63 32.12 0.57
N ILE A 412 -0.91 32.82 -0.32
CA ILE A 412 0.25 33.67 0.02
C ILE A 412 0.02 34.67 1.17
N ASP A 413 -1.15 35.32 1.23
CA ASP A 413 -1.56 36.20 2.35
C ASP A 413 -1.60 35.48 3.71
N GLY A 414 -2.05 34.22 3.71
CA GLY A 414 -2.05 33.34 4.88
C GLY A 414 -0.66 32.90 5.26
N ILE A 415 0.20 32.56 4.28
CA ILE A 415 1.61 32.24 4.51
C ILE A 415 2.32 33.42 5.18
N LYS A 416 2.17 34.65 4.66
CA LYS A 416 2.77 35.85 5.28
C LYS A 416 2.29 36.06 6.71
N LYS A 417 0.97 36.02 6.95
CA LYS A 417 0.38 36.20 8.31
C LYS A 417 0.75 35.09 9.30
N LEU A 418 0.96 33.86 8.84
CA LEU A 418 1.45 32.77 9.68
C LEU A 418 2.96 32.90 9.95
N SER A 419 3.75 33.34 8.97
CA SER A 419 5.19 33.59 9.16
C SER A 419 5.46 34.69 10.19
N GLN A 420 4.64 35.75 10.21
CA GLN A 420 4.68 36.77 11.23
C GLN A 420 4.38 36.18 12.62
N LEU A 421 3.37 35.31 12.75
CA LEU A 421 3.07 34.63 14.02
C LEU A 421 4.23 33.74 14.49
N TYR A 422 4.91 33.03 13.59
CA TYR A 422 6.08 32.22 13.94
C TYR A 422 7.29 33.08 14.35
N ARG A 423 7.46 34.29 13.79
CA ARG A 423 8.42 35.29 14.28
C ARG A 423 8.03 35.77 15.66
N GLU A 424 6.80 36.24 15.86
CA GLU A 424 6.29 36.71 17.16
C GLU A 424 6.50 35.68 18.28
N ILE A 425 6.26 34.38 18.02
CA ILE A 425 6.55 33.29 18.96
C ILE A 425 8.06 33.12 19.20
N THR A 426 8.88 33.19 18.14
CA THR A 426 10.35 33.06 18.21
C THR A 426 11.01 34.22 18.99
N GLU A 427 10.50 35.43 18.81
CA GLU A 427 10.97 36.68 19.43
C GLU A 427 10.41 36.87 20.86
N SER A 428 9.35 36.14 21.23
CA SER A 428 8.68 36.33 22.53
C SER A 428 9.58 36.01 23.73
N LYS A 429 9.68 36.98 24.65
CA LYS A 429 10.45 36.89 25.91
C LYS A 429 9.65 36.32 27.08
N THR A 430 8.49 35.72 26.83
CA THR A 430 7.62 35.22 27.90
C THR A 430 8.19 33.94 28.51
N GLU A 431 8.31 33.92 29.84
CA GLU A 431 8.87 32.81 30.65
C GLU A 431 8.18 31.44 30.43
N PHE A 432 7.04 31.43 29.72
CA PHE A 432 6.19 30.28 29.43
C PHE A 432 6.50 29.56 28.10
N ARG A 433 7.42 30.06 27.26
CA ARG A 433 7.77 29.43 25.97
C ARG A 433 9.14 28.76 26.01
N THR A 434 9.18 27.51 25.54
CA THR A 434 10.36 26.65 25.58
C THR A 434 11.26 26.81 24.35
N ASN A 435 12.56 26.52 24.51
CA ASN A 435 13.48 26.43 23.36
C ASN A 435 13.01 25.39 22.33
N ALA A 436 12.38 24.30 22.76
CA ALA A 436 11.82 23.28 21.87
C ALA A 436 10.70 23.81 20.96
N GLU A 437 9.87 24.73 21.46
CA GLU A 437 8.87 25.44 20.64
C GLU A 437 9.54 26.42 19.66
N ARG A 438 10.54 27.19 20.11
CA ARG A 438 11.26 28.18 19.29
C ARG A 438 12.06 27.54 18.16
N SER A 439 12.70 26.39 18.41
CA SER A 439 13.32 25.57 17.36
C SER A 439 12.27 25.02 16.38
N TYR A 440 11.10 24.64 16.86
CA TYR A 440 10.03 24.10 16.01
C TYR A 440 9.32 25.19 15.19
N THR A 441 9.17 26.43 15.68
CA THR A 441 8.76 27.56 14.83
C THR A 441 9.80 27.89 13.76
N ALA A 442 11.09 27.75 14.03
CA ALA A 442 12.13 27.87 13.00
C ALA A 442 11.95 26.85 11.87
N GLN A 443 11.70 25.58 12.24
CA GLN A 443 11.45 24.49 11.28
C GLN A 443 10.14 24.68 10.50
N LEU A 444 9.08 25.22 11.11
CA LEU A 444 7.82 25.54 10.42
C LEU A 444 7.94 26.77 9.51
N LEU A 445 8.67 27.81 9.93
CA LEU A 445 8.99 28.97 9.09
C LEU A 445 9.82 28.56 7.86
N THR A 446 10.79 27.67 8.05
CA THR A 446 11.56 27.04 6.97
C THR A 446 10.62 26.34 6.00
N LYS A 447 9.69 25.50 6.48
CA LYS A 447 8.68 24.81 5.64
C LYS A 447 7.74 25.77 4.91
N LEU A 448 7.45 26.96 5.44
CA LEU A 448 6.71 28.00 4.72
C LEU A 448 7.50 28.56 3.52
N MET A 449 8.83 28.71 3.63
CA MET A 449 9.67 29.17 2.52
C MET A 449 9.81 28.13 1.41
N GLY A 450 9.63 26.84 1.73
CA GLY A 450 9.54 25.75 0.75
C GLY A 450 8.24 25.71 -0.06
N ARG A 451 7.27 26.60 0.20
CA ARG A 451 5.98 26.64 -0.52
C ARG A 451 6.12 27.25 -1.91
N PRO A 452 5.64 26.59 -2.99
CA PRO A 452 5.68 27.13 -4.35
C PRO A 452 5.09 28.53 -4.51
N GLU A 453 4.05 28.84 -3.72
CA GLU A 453 3.41 30.15 -3.68
C GLU A 453 4.37 31.29 -3.34
N THR A 454 5.48 30.99 -2.64
CA THR A 454 6.48 31.98 -2.21
C THR A 454 7.63 32.17 -3.20
N PHE A 455 7.73 31.34 -4.25
CA PHE A 455 8.91 31.28 -5.12
C PHE A 455 9.08 32.50 -6.04
N LEU A 456 8.07 33.38 -6.10
CA LEU A 456 8.10 34.67 -6.80
C LEU A 456 8.32 35.86 -5.84
N ASP A 457 8.12 35.68 -4.52
CA ASP A 457 8.15 36.73 -3.51
C ASP A 457 9.56 36.82 -2.90
N GLN A 458 10.50 37.33 -3.70
CA GLN A 458 11.93 37.36 -3.36
C GLN A 458 12.21 38.22 -2.13
N ASP A 459 11.55 39.38 -1.99
CA ASP A 459 11.72 40.28 -0.84
C ASP A 459 11.29 39.62 0.48
N TRP A 460 10.10 39.01 0.52
CA TRP A 460 9.66 38.28 1.72
C TRP A 460 10.57 37.08 2.03
N ARG A 461 11.06 36.34 1.03
CA ARG A 461 12.04 35.26 1.25
C ARG A 461 13.37 35.80 1.80
N LEU A 462 13.85 36.94 1.30
CA LEU A 462 15.05 37.62 1.78
C LEU A 462 14.89 38.02 3.26
N GLU A 463 13.77 38.64 3.64
CA GLU A 463 13.45 38.95 5.04
C GLU A 463 13.51 37.70 5.94
N GLN A 464 13.01 36.56 5.47
CA GLN A 464 13.01 35.31 6.25
C GLN A 464 14.43 34.71 6.38
N LEU A 465 15.24 34.74 5.31
CA LEU A 465 16.64 34.29 5.34
C LEU A 465 17.48 35.17 6.29
N VAL A 466 17.34 36.50 6.21
CA VAL A 466 18.02 37.45 7.11
C VAL A 466 17.62 37.23 8.57
N PHE A 467 16.35 36.90 8.85
CA PHE A 467 15.88 36.59 10.20
C PHE A 467 16.53 35.31 10.75
N LEU A 468 16.50 34.21 9.99
CA LEU A 468 17.11 32.94 10.40
C LEU A 468 18.64 33.07 10.55
N PHE A 469 19.30 33.84 9.67
CA PHE A 469 20.72 34.17 9.79
C PHE A 469 21.02 34.90 11.10
N ASN A 470 20.31 35.99 11.39
CA ASN A 470 20.52 36.76 12.61
C ASN A 470 20.34 35.89 13.87
N TYR A 471 19.28 35.08 13.94
CA TYR A 471 19.01 34.25 15.12
C TYR A 471 19.97 33.05 15.26
N GLY A 472 20.53 32.54 14.16
CA GLY A 472 21.45 31.40 14.18
C GLY A 472 22.93 31.75 14.29
N LEU A 473 23.36 32.88 13.71
CA LEU A 473 24.78 33.21 13.51
C LEU A 473 25.19 34.54 14.18
N CYS A 474 24.25 35.42 14.53
CA CYS A 474 24.53 36.69 15.21
C CYS A 474 24.22 36.65 16.71
N GLU A 475 24.94 37.47 17.47
CA GLU A 475 24.63 37.75 18.88
C GLU A 475 23.24 38.38 18.98
N VAL A 476 22.29 37.63 19.53
CA VAL A 476 20.91 38.04 19.76
C VAL A 476 20.57 37.70 21.20
N SER A 477 20.07 38.69 21.94
CA SER A 477 19.59 38.53 23.31
C SER A 477 18.59 37.38 23.40
N ASP A 478 18.59 36.66 24.52
CA ASP A 478 17.62 35.60 24.82
C ASP A 478 17.69 34.38 23.85
N VAL A 479 18.81 34.17 23.16
CA VAL A 479 19.09 32.98 22.32
C VAL A 479 20.42 32.35 22.74
N GLY A 480 20.37 31.15 23.33
CA GLY A 480 21.54 30.34 23.72
C GLY A 480 22.14 29.52 22.57
N ILE A 481 23.24 28.81 22.84
CA ILE A 481 24.06 28.11 21.83
C ILE A 481 23.25 27.02 21.08
N GLU A 482 22.58 26.12 21.80
CA GLU A 482 21.74 25.05 21.21
C GLU A 482 20.67 25.60 20.27
N LEU A 483 19.98 26.66 20.71
CA LEU A 483 18.90 27.28 19.96
C LEU A 483 19.44 28.04 18.73
N ALA A 484 20.59 28.70 18.86
CA ALA A 484 21.29 29.30 17.72
C ALA A 484 21.67 28.24 16.67
N GLN A 485 22.16 27.06 17.08
CA GLN A 485 22.41 25.97 16.13
C GLN A 485 21.13 25.53 15.41
N GLN A 486 20.00 25.40 16.10
CA GLN A 486 18.71 25.08 15.45
C GLN A 486 18.23 26.16 14.47
N PHE A 487 18.53 27.44 14.73
CA PHE A 487 18.29 28.53 13.77
C PHE A 487 19.28 28.50 12.59
N LYS A 488 20.55 28.17 12.82
CA LYS A 488 21.58 27.97 11.78
C LYS A 488 21.17 26.82 10.84
N ASP A 489 20.80 25.66 11.38
CA ASP A 489 20.29 24.52 10.61
C ASP A 489 19.03 24.87 9.81
N SER A 490 18.16 25.71 10.37
CA SER A 490 16.95 26.21 9.70
C SER A 490 17.28 27.18 8.56
N PHE A 491 18.25 28.09 8.77
CA PHE A 491 18.75 29.01 7.74
C PHE A 491 19.31 28.24 6.53
N TYR A 492 20.24 27.30 6.75
CA TYR A 492 20.83 26.53 5.67
C TYR A 492 19.79 25.64 4.96
N ARG A 493 18.89 25.00 5.70
CA ARG A 493 17.75 24.26 5.14
C ARG A 493 16.76 25.15 4.37
N ALA A 494 16.72 26.46 4.63
CA ALA A 494 15.93 27.42 3.86
C ALA A 494 16.61 27.87 2.55
N LEU A 495 17.95 27.87 2.48
CA LEU A 495 18.71 28.07 1.24
C LEU A 495 18.55 26.90 0.25
N ASP A 496 18.34 25.69 0.76
CA ASP A 496 18.22 24.44 0.01
C ASP A 496 16.95 24.33 -0.88
N TYR A 497 15.93 25.16 -0.64
CA TYR A 497 14.68 25.11 -1.40
C TYR A 497 14.84 25.59 -2.85
N LYS A 498 15.01 24.59 -3.74
CA LYS A 498 15.09 24.73 -5.21
C LYS A 498 14.02 25.68 -5.76
N LEU A 499 14.48 26.81 -6.31
CA LEU A 499 13.65 27.78 -7.01
C LEU A 499 13.48 27.39 -8.49
N PRO A 500 12.39 27.80 -9.18
CA PRO A 500 12.07 27.31 -10.53
C PRO A 500 13.04 27.69 -11.65
N LYS A 501 13.96 28.64 -11.39
CA LYS A 501 14.98 29.12 -12.32
C LYS A 501 16.25 29.44 -11.54
N LEU A 502 17.42 29.19 -12.14
CA LEU A 502 18.72 29.53 -11.57
C LEU A 502 18.78 31.03 -11.20
N ASP A 503 18.26 31.91 -12.04
CA ASP A 503 18.30 33.36 -11.81
C ASP A 503 17.45 33.80 -10.61
N ASN A 504 16.35 33.11 -10.29
CA ASN A 504 15.59 33.39 -9.08
C ASN A 504 16.42 33.09 -7.82
N ALA A 505 17.23 32.02 -7.85
CA ALA A 505 18.16 31.70 -6.77
C ALA A 505 19.32 32.70 -6.72
N ARG A 506 19.95 32.99 -7.86
CA ARG A 506 21.06 33.97 -7.97
C ARG A 506 20.67 35.35 -7.44
N ASN A 507 19.49 35.86 -7.78
CA ASN A 507 19.01 37.17 -7.33
C ASN A 507 18.75 37.18 -5.82
N LEU A 508 18.07 36.18 -5.28
CA LEU A 508 17.79 36.06 -3.84
C LEU A 508 19.09 35.94 -3.02
N LEU A 509 20.06 35.15 -3.51
CA LEU A 509 21.35 34.94 -2.86
C LEU A 509 22.26 36.18 -2.96
N SER A 510 22.29 36.85 -4.11
CA SER A 510 22.98 38.15 -4.30
C SER A 510 22.43 39.20 -3.33
N ALA A 511 21.11 39.39 -3.30
CA ALA A 511 20.46 40.32 -2.39
C ALA A 511 20.72 39.98 -0.91
N LEU A 512 20.81 38.69 -0.56
CA LEU A 512 21.20 38.25 0.79
C LEU A 512 22.66 38.59 1.10
N VAL A 513 23.61 38.24 0.23
CA VAL A 513 25.04 38.49 0.46
C VAL A 513 25.32 40.00 0.56
N HIS A 514 24.78 40.82 -0.34
CA HIS A 514 24.89 42.29 -0.26
C HIS A 514 24.25 42.87 1.01
N ASN A 515 23.11 42.31 1.46
CA ASN A 515 22.47 42.76 2.70
C ASN A 515 23.27 42.39 3.96
N LEU A 516 23.91 41.21 3.97
CA LEU A 516 24.78 40.76 5.06
C LEU A 516 26.10 41.55 5.07
N ASP A 517 26.75 41.72 3.92
CA ASP A 517 28.00 42.48 3.81
C ASP A 517 27.81 43.93 4.28
N SER A 518 26.77 44.61 3.79
CA SER A 518 26.42 45.96 4.23
C SER A 518 26.23 46.07 5.75
N LYS A 519 25.61 45.06 6.38
CA LYS A 519 25.40 45.00 7.85
C LYS A 519 26.66 44.66 8.64
N LEU A 520 27.57 43.87 8.07
CA LEU A 520 28.87 43.55 8.66
C LEU A 520 29.80 44.78 8.60
N GLN A 521 29.93 45.42 7.43
CA GLN A 521 30.74 46.63 7.26
C GLN A 521 30.27 47.79 8.16
N SER A 522 28.96 47.92 8.38
CA SER A 522 28.37 48.94 9.25
C SER A 522 28.30 48.55 10.74
N ASN A 523 28.78 47.36 11.12
CA ASN A 523 28.67 46.79 12.47
C ASN A 523 27.23 46.73 13.03
N MET A 524 26.21 46.70 12.15
CA MET A 524 24.80 46.57 12.56
C MET A 524 24.44 45.16 13.04
N ILE A 525 25.25 44.15 12.69
CA ILE A 525 25.16 42.79 13.23
C ILE A 525 26.55 42.36 13.75
N ARG A 526 26.56 41.59 14.84
CA ARG A 526 27.76 41.02 15.43
C ARG A 526 27.66 39.50 15.41
N LEU A 527 28.65 38.81 14.88
CA LEU A 527 28.66 37.34 14.76
C LEU A 527 28.96 36.68 16.12
N ARG A 528 28.32 35.54 16.43
CA ARG A 528 28.61 34.72 17.62
C ARG A 528 30.01 34.11 17.57
N SER A 529 30.37 33.67 16.37
CA SER A 529 31.71 33.23 16.00
C SER A 529 32.24 34.22 14.97
N PRO A 530 33.14 35.15 15.34
CA PRO A 530 33.79 36.02 14.39
C PRO A 530 34.50 35.22 13.30
N LEU A 531 34.51 35.73 12.07
CA LEU A 531 35.38 35.18 11.03
C LEU A 531 36.84 35.38 11.48
N ASN A 532 37.66 34.34 11.33
CA ASN A 532 39.11 34.49 11.47
C ASN A 532 39.68 35.31 10.29
N ASP A 533 40.90 35.82 10.41
CA ASP A 533 41.49 36.73 9.41
C ASP A 533 41.43 36.16 7.98
N ALA A 534 41.72 34.86 7.82
CA ALA A 534 41.67 34.17 6.55
C ALA A 534 40.25 34.09 5.94
N ALA A 535 39.21 33.87 6.77
CA ALA A 535 37.81 33.85 6.36
C ALA A 535 37.25 35.27 6.14
N ALA A 536 37.70 36.28 6.90
CA ALA A 536 37.36 37.67 6.68
C ALA A 536 37.94 38.21 5.36
N ASP A 537 39.21 37.89 5.08
CA ASP A 537 39.84 38.16 3.78
C ASP A 537 39.15 37.39 2.65
N ALA A 538 38.71 36.15 2.86
CA ALA A 538 37.98 35.37 1.86
C ALA A 538 36.57 35.92 1.61
N TRP A 539 35.85 36.35 2.65
CA TRP A 539 34.58 37.05 2.54
C TRP A 539 34.74 38.32 1.70
N LYS A 540 35.75 39.14 2.02
CA LYS A 540 36.07 40.34 1.23
C LYS A 540 36.35 39.99 -0.22
N ARG A 541 37.23 39.00 -0.50
CA ARG A 541 37.55 38.56 -1.89
C ARG A 541 36.33 38.05 -2.65
N VAL A 542 35.43 37.30 -2.01
CA VAL A 542 34.25 36.74 -2.70
C VAL A 542 33.18 37.80 -2.97
N THR A 543 32.93 38.75 -2.05
CA THR A 543 32.07 39.91 -2.32
C THR A 543 32.64 40.78 -3.45
N ASP A 544 33.95 41.06 -3.40
CA ASP A 544 34.69 41.73 -4.46
C ASP A 544 34.57 41.02 -5.83
N LEU A 545 34.42 39.70 -5.84
CA LEU A 545 34.27 38.88 -7.04
C LEU A 545 32.81 38.83 -7.51
N ILE A 546 31.85 38.76 -6.59
CA ILE A 546 30.40 38.80 -6.88
C ILE A 546 30.06 40.11 -7.59
N GLU A 547 30.49 41.27 -7.07
CA GLU A 547 30.30 42.55 -7.79
C GLU A 547 30.89 42.53 -9.21
N LYS A 548 32.08 41.95 -9.38
CA LYS A 548 32.76 41.86 -10.69
C LYS A 548 32.04 40.89 -11.63
N LEU A 549 31.34 39.88 -11.11
CA LEU A 549 30.51 38.96 -11.88
C LEU A 549 29.19 39.63 -12.29
N GLU A 550 28.52 40.33 -11.38
CA GLU A 550 27.27 41.07 -11.65
C GLU A 550 27.46 42.19 -12.69
N LYS A 551 28.62 42.84 -12.68
CA LYS A 551 28.96 43.95 -13.59
C LYS A 551 29.55 43.48 -14.94
N ASN A 552 29.74 42.18 -15.17
CA ASN A 552 30.39 41.65 -16.38
C ASN A 552 29.37 41.08 -17.38
N THR A 553 29.47 41.49 -18.65
CA THR A 553 28.63 41.03 -19.77
C THR A 553 29.31 39.95 -20.64
N LYS A 554 30.56 39.59 -20.36
CA LYS A 554 31.32 38.58 -21.12
C LYS A 554 31.11 37.18 -20.56
N HIS A 555 31.12 36.18 -21.44
CA HIS A 555 30.88 34.76 -21.09
C HIS A 555 29.52 34.54 -20.39
N SER A 556 28.47 35.23 -20.87
CA SER A 556 27.12 35.29 -20.25
C SER A 556 26.46 33.94 -19.90
N GLU A 557 26.86 32.86 -20.55
CA GLU A 557 26.34 31.51 -20.30
C GLU A 557 27.09 30.76 -19.17
N ALA A 558 28.39 31.04 -18.99
CA ALA A 558 29.22 30.47 -17.93
C ALA A 558 29.24 31.34 -16.66
N LEU A 559 29.02 32.64 -16.80
CA LEU A 559 28.91 33.61 -15.71
C LEU A 559 27.93 33.18 -14.57
N PRO A 560 26.74 32.58 -14.85
CA PRO A 560 25.80 32.15 -13.81
C PRO A 560 26.34 31.01 -12.93
N ILE A 561 27.20 30.15 -13.47
CA ILE A 561 27.84 29.03 -12.77
C ILE A 561 28.74 29.60 -11.65
N PHE A 562 29.71 30.43 -12.05
CA PHE A 562 30.64 31.08 -11.11
C PHE A 562 29.90 31.96 -10.10
N HIS A 563 28.87 32.70 -10.53
CA HIS A 563 28.06 33.53 -9.64
C HIS A 563 27.36 32.69 -8.55
N THR A 564 26.66 31.63 -8.95
CA THR A 564 25.90 30.78 -8.01
C THR A 564 26.83 30.07 -7.02
N MET A 565 27.95 29.52 -7.50
CA MET A 565 28.91 28.83 -6.63
C MET A 565 29.59 29.79 -5.65
N ASN A 566 30.04 30.98 -6.08
CA ASN A 566 30.65 31.95 -5.17
C ASN A 566 29.65 32.50 -4.13
N LEU A 567 28.39 32.72 -4.49
CA LEU A 567 27.35 33.12 -3.54
C LEU A 567 27.12 32.06 -2.44
N HIS A 568 27.02 30.78 -2.83
CA HIS A 568 26.87 29.69 -1.85
C HIS A 568 28.13 29.49 -1.00
N MET A 569 29.33 29.52 -1.57
CA MET A 569 30.58 29.37 -0.81
C MET A 569 30.84 30.57 0.11
N GLY A 570 30.47 31.78 -0.30
CA GLY A 570 30.52 32.97 0.56
C GLY A 570 29.65 32.80 1.81
N LEU A 571 28.41 32.33 1.66
CA LEU A 571 27.56 32.00 2.80
C LEU A 571 28.12 30.84 3.65
N GLN A 572 28.77 29.85 3.03
CA GLN A 572 29.37 28.72 3.73
C GLN A 572 30.52 29.12 4.67
N LEU A 573 31.18 30.28 4.48
CA LEU A 573 32.20 30.81 5.40
C LEU A 573 31.68 30.95 6.85
N PHE A 574 30.37 31.12 7.05
CA PHE A 574 29.74 31.19 8.38
C PHE A 574 29.39 29.80 8.97
N SER A 575 29.79 28.70 8.35
CA SER A 575 29.61 27.35 8.90
C SER A 575 30.82 26.43 8.75
N ASP A 576 31.48 26.46 7.59
CA ASP A 576 32.69 25.69 7.30
C ASP A 576 33.66 26.59 6.50
N PRO A 577 34.52 27.36 7.19
CA PRO A 577 35.40 28.31 6.52
C PRO A 577 36.52 27.62 5.73
N GLU A 578 36.98 26.44 6.14
CA GLU A 578 38.09 25.75 5.47
C GLU A 578 37.69 25.30 4.06
N ILE A 579 36.54 24.62 3.94
CA ILE A 579 35.99 24.22 2.65
C ILE A 579 35.68 25.44 1.80
N ALA A 580 35.03 26.46 2.39
CA ALA A 580 34.66 27.67 1.66
C ALA A 580 35.87 28.44 1.12
N ILE A 581 36.94 28.61 1.90
CA ILE A 581 38.18 29.28 1.48
C ILE A 581 38.83 28.52 0.31
N MET A 582 38.94 27.19 0.39
CA MET A 582 39.46 26.38 -0.74
C MET A 582 38.63 26.59 -2.00
N SER A 583 37.31 26.40 -1.90
CA SER A 583 36.39 26.49 -3.04
C SER A 583 36.37 27.89 -3.66
N ILE A 584 36.40 28.96 -2.86
CA ILE A 584 36.47 30.35 -3.35
C ILE A 584 37.78 30.60 -4.11
N ASN A 585 38.92 30.13 -3.58
CA ASN A 585 40.22 30.31 -4.21
C ASN A 585 40.31 29.54 -5.57
N GLU A 586 39.78 28.33 -5.64
CA GLU A 586 39.69 27.53 -6.87
C GLU A 586 38.77 28.18 -7.90
N LEU A 587 37.57 28.64 -7.49
CA LEU A 587 36.61 29.32 -8.35
C LEU A 587 37.16 30.65 -8.89
N GLN A 588 37.87 31.44 -8.07
CA GLN A 588 38.53 32.66 -8.50
C GLN A 588 39.62 32.35 -9.54
N CYS A 589 40.48 31.36 -9.30
CA CYS A 589 41.49 30.91 -10.26
C CYS A 589 40.87 30.49 -11.60
N CYS A 590 39.77 29.74 -11.58
CA CYS A 590 39.05 29.30 -12.77
C CYS A 590 38.45 30.48 -13.56
N TYR A 591 37.78 31.41 -12.87
CA TYR A 591 37.22 32.61 -13.48
C TYR A 591 38.30 33.54 -14.07
N GLU A 592 39.45 33.65 -13.40
CA GLU A 592 40.61 34.36 -13.94
C GLU A 592 41.18 33.67 -15.19
N ARG A 593 41.29 32.33 -15.22
CA ARG A 593 41.72 31.58 -16.43
C ARG A 593 40.76 31.80 -17.60
N LEU A 594 39.45 31.68 -17.37
CA LEU A 594 38.40 31.97 -18.36
C LEU A 594 38.55 33.40 -18.93
N SER A 595 38.68 34.38 -18.04
CA SER A 595 38.88 35.79 -18.40
C SER A 595 40.18 36.03 -19.19
N LYS A 596 41.26 35.32 -18.86
CA LYS A 596 42.58 35.44 -19.50
C LYS A 596 42.63 34.79 -20.89
N LYS A 597 41.89 33.71 -21.17
CA LYS A 597 41.83 33.11 -22.54
C LYS A 597 41.41 34.13 -23.60
N SER A 598 40.56 35.12 -23.26
CA SER A 598 40.13 36.19 -24.17
C SER A 598 41.27 37.07 -24.76
N LYS A 599 42.48 37.07 -24.19
CA LYS A 599 43.61 37.92 -24.62
C LYS A 599 44.70 37.21 -25.44
N LYS A 600 44.71 35.87 -25.54
CA LYS A 600 45.85 35.11 -26.10
C LYS A 600 45.81 34.81 -27.61
N HIS A 601 44.71 35.09 -28.33
CA HIS A 601 44.56 34.78 -29.78
C HIS A 601 45.45 35.61 -30.75
N LYS A 602 46.50 36.29 -30.27
CA LYS A 602 47.45 37.03 -31.12
C LYS A 602 48.92 36.81 -30.73
N LYS A 603 49.37 35.55 -30.69
CA LYS A 603 50.69 35.13 -31.20
C LYS A 603 50.79 33.61 -31.36
N LEU A 604 51.21 33.19 -32.55
CA LEU A 604 51.66 31.84 -32.86
C LEU A 604 53.05 31.62 -32.26
N ASN A 605 53.30 30.43 -31.68
CA ASN A 605 54.50 29.60 -31.90
C ASN A 605 54.47 28.34 -31.04
N ASN A 606 55.09 27.27 -31.53
CA ASN A 606 55.12 25.96 -30.89
C ASN A 606 56.18 25.88 -29.79
N THR A 607 55.78 25.49 -28.58
CA THR A 607 56.58 24.73 -27.62
C THR A 607 55.66 23.77 -26.90
N VAL A 608 56.06 22.50 -26.75
CA VAL A 608 55.29 21.54 -25.95
C VAL A 608 55.44 21.94 -24.47
N THR A 609 54.32 22.31 -23.86
CA THR A 609 54.18 22.57 -22.42
C THR A 609 52.97 21.80 -21.92
N GLU A 610 53.03 21.31 -20.69
CA GLU A 610 51.96 20.57 -20.03
C GLU A 610 50.60 21.27 -20.21
N GLU A 611 49.57 20.52 -20.61
CA GLU A 611 48.25 21.08 -20.92
C GLU A 611 47.57 21.57 -19.63
N GLU A 612 47.57 22.89 -19.40
CA GLU A 612 46.88 23.51 -18.26
C GLU A 612 45.39 23.10 -18.29
N PRO A 613 44.84 22.51 -17.21
CA PRO A 613 43.49 21.96 -17.24
C PRO A 613 42.42 23.02 -17.49
N GLU A 614 41.40 22.63 -18.25
CA GLU A 614 40.24 23.46 -18.58
C GLU A 614 39.52 23.92 -17.31
N TRP A 615 38.91 25.11 -17.35
CA TRP A 615 38.14 25.60 -16.21
C TRP A 615 37.01 24.64 -15.79
N VAL A 616 36.48 23.89 -16.76
CA VAL A 616 35.43 22.88 -16.57
C VAL A 616 35.94 21.70 -15.75
N GLU A 617 37.17 21.25 -15.98
CA GLU A 617 37.77 20.08 -15.31
C GLU A 617 38.07 20.39 -13.84
N VAL A 618 38.54 21.61 -13.55
CA VAL A 618 38.76 22.07 -12.18
C VAL A 618 37.42 22.28 -11.45
N VAL A 619 36.40 22.81 -12.13
CA VAL A 619 35.05 22.93 -11.54
C VAL A 619 34.42 21.55 -11.32
N VAL A 620 34.59 20.58 -12.21
CA VAL A 620 34.09 19.21 -12.00
C VAL A 620 34.80 18.51 -10.85
N ASP A 621 36.12 18.65 -10.71
CA ASP A 621 36.86 18.11 -9.55
C ASP A 621 36.38 18.74 -8.23
N LEU A 622 36.16 20.06 -8.21
CA LEU A 622 35.52 20.74 -7.08
C LEU A 622 34.10 20.21 -6.79
N LEU A 623 33.25 19.96 -7.79
CA LEU A 623 31.94 19.35 -7.58
C LEU A 623 32.03 17.92 -7.03
N LEU A 624 33.02 17.13 -7.46
CA LEU A 624 33.28 15.78 -6.93
C LEU A 624 33.77 15.84 -5.47
N SER A 625 34.67 16.78 -5.14
CA SER A 625 35.10 17.10 -3.78
C SER A 625 33.91 17.48 -2.88
N LEU A 626 33.01 18.34 -3.37
CA LEU A 626 31.79 18.74 -2.67
C LEU A 626 30.78 17.59 -2.51
N LEU A 627 30.65 16.69 -3.49
CA LEU A 627 29.79 15.50 -3.40
C LEU A 627 30.35 14.39 -2.48
N SER A 628 31.67 14.33 -2.28
CA SER A 628 32.30 13.35 -1.37
C SER A 628 31.84 13.57 0.08
N LYS A 629 31.67 14.84 0.46
CA LYS A 629 31.23 15.28 1.78
C LYS A 629 29.77 14.93 2.03
N ASN A 630 29.42 14.57 3.27
CA ASN A 630 28.07 14.11 3.62
C ASN A 630 27.05 15.25 3.83
N ASP A 631 27.20 16.38 3.15
CA ASP A 631 26.30 17.54 3.23
C ASP A 631 25.19 17.45 2.17
N HIS A 632 23.98 17.93 2.48
CA HIS A 632 22.87 18.06 1.54
C HIS A 632 22.96 19.36 0.70
N LEU A 633 23.45 20.46 1.30
CA LEU A 633 23.59 21.76 0.65
C LEU A 633 24.47 21.65 -0.59
N PHE A 634 25.60 20.94 -0.46
CA PHE A 634 26.52 20.68 -1.56
C PHE A 634 25.88 19.82 -2.66
N ARG A 635 25.09 18.79 -2.34
CA ARG A 635 24.33 18.01 -3.34
C ARG A 635 23.31 18.87 -4.09
N SER A 636 22.65 19.77 -3.39
CA SER A 636 21.64 20.67 -3.94
C SER A 636 22.25 21.74 -4.84
N LEU A 637 23.35 22.37 -4.40
CA LEU A 637 24.18 23.27 -5.20
C LEU A 637 24.70 22.58 -6.47
N VAL A 638 25.32 21.41 -6.33
CA VAL A 638 25.84 20.62 -7.45
C VAL A 638 24.70 20.29 -8.43
N GLY A 639 23.57 19.78 -7.94
CA GLY A 639 22.41 19.46 -8.78
C GLY A 639 21.69 20.67 -9.40
N CYS A 640 21.92 21.88 -8.86
CA CYS A 640 21.43 23.14 -9.42
C CYS A 640 22.37 23.67 -10.54
N VAL A 641 23.68 23.52 -10.36
CA VAL A 641 24.69 24.13 -11.24
C VAL A 641 25.19 23.18 -12.33
N PHE A 642 25.30 21.87 -12.07
CA PHE A 642 25.78 20.87 -13.03
C PHE A 642 25.00 20.82 -14.36
N PRO A 643 23.66 20.97 -14.42
CA PRO A 643 22.93 21.06 -15.69
C PRO A 643 23.43 22.20 -16.60
N HIS A 644 23.92 23.30 -16.02
CA HIS A 644 24.48 24.44 -16.76
C HIS A 644 25.96 24.25 -17.14
N ILE A 645 26.68 23.36 -16.46
CA ILE A 645 28.05 22.94 -16.83
C ILE A 645 28.03 21.95 -18.00
N CYS A 646 27.00 21.09 -18.08
CA CYS A 646 26.92 20.00 -19.06
C CYS A 646 27.23 20.37 -20.53
N PRO A 647 26.78 21.53 -21.09
CA PRO A 647 27.13 21.94 -22.46
C PRO A 647 28.64 22.08 -22.71
N TYR A 648 29.42 22.35 -21.67
CA TYR A 648 30.87 22.60 -21.71
C TYR A 648 31.74 21.38 -21.37
N LEU A 649 31.15 20.26 -20.93
CA LEU A 649 31.92 19.08 -20.50
C LEU A 649 32.83 18.56 -21.62
N THR A 650 34.14 18.55 -21.35
CA THR A 650 35.17 17.88 -22.16
C THR A 650 35.12 16.36 -21.90
N PRO A 651 35.62 15.51 -22.81
CA PRO A 651 35.78 14.08 -22.54
C PRO A 651 36.58 13.83 -21.26
N SER A 652 37.68 14.57 -21.08
CA SER A 652 38.52 14.60 -19.87
C SER A 652 37.71 14.87 -18.58
N ALA A 653 36.85 15.91 -18.57
CA ALA A 653 35.98 16.19 -17.43
C ALA A 653 34.99 15.06 -17.12
N VAL A 654 34.49 14.34 -18.13
CA VAL A 654 33.63 13.17 -17.90
C VAL A 654 34.43 11.94 -17.47
N TYR A 655 35.69 11.78 -17.92
CA TYR A 655 36.59 10.75 -17.41
C TYR A 655 36.96 10.96 -15.93
N GLN A 656 37.05 12.19 -15.43
CA GLN A 656 37.17 12.45 -13.98
C GLN A 656 35.97 11.85 -13.20
N ILE A 657 34.74 12.09 -13.68
CA ILE A 657 33.50 11.55 -13.08
C ILE A 657 33.50 10.01 -13.13
N LEU A 658 33.94 9.41 -14.24
CA LEU A 658 34.04 7.95 -14.39
C LEU A 658 35.17 7.33 -13.54
N ALA A 659 36.28 8.03 -13.30
CA ALA A 659 37.41 7.55 -12.49
C ALA A 659 37.08 7.42 -10.99
N VAL A 660 36.05 8.12 -10.50
CA VAL A 660 35.48 7.95 -9.15
C VAL A 660 34.60 6.69 -9.05
N LEU A 661 34.03 6.26 -10.17
CA LEU A 661 33.20 5.07 -10.27
C LEU A 661 34.01 3.78 -10.51
N ASP A 662 35.30 3.87 -10.84
CA ASP A 662 36.16 2.68 -10.95
C ASP A 662 36.38 2.02 -9.58
N ILE A 663 36.13 0.71 -9.53
CA ILE A 663 36.34 -0.18 -8.39
C ILE A 663 37.84 -0.23 -8.04
N LYS A 664 38.74 -0.19 -9.03
CA LYS A 664 40.19 -0.28 -8.83
C LYS A 664 40.78 0.95 -8.12
N ASN A 665 40.14 2.11 -8.24
CA ASN A 665 40.61 3.37 -7.68
C ASN A 665 40.20 3.58 -6.20
N THR A 666 39.46 2.63 -5.61
CA THR A 666 38.79 2.72 -4.29
C THR A 666 39.64 3.29 -3.15
N GLN A 667 40.95 2.99 -3.09
CA GLN A 667 41.83 3.50 -2.03
C GLN A 667 42.17 5.00 -2.17
N LYS A 668 42.09 5.57 -3.39
CA LYS A 668 42.47 6.95 -3.69
C LYS A 668 41.28 7.92 -3.71
N THR A 669 40.06 7.38 -3.77
CA THR A 669 38.81 8.13 -3.95
C THR A 669 38.35 8.93 -2.72
N LEU A 670 38.96 8.74 -1.54
CA LEU A 670 38.58 9.39 -0.28
C LEU A 670 39.74 10.08 0.46
N THR A 671 40.94 10.20 -0.14
CA THR A 671 42.13 10.75 0.54
C THR A 671 42.16 12.28 0.57
N THR A 672 41.14 12.91 1.15
CA THR A 672 41.30 14.24 1.74
C THR A 672 42.14 14.07 3.00
N LYS A 673 43.31 14.72 3.07
CA LYS A 673 44.20 14.61 4.23
C LYS A 673 43.54 15.20 5.48
N GLN A 674 43.04 14.36 6.36
CA GLN A 674 43.07 14.67 7.79
C GLN A 674 44.51 14.43 8.26
N ASN A 675 45.09 15.38 8.99
CA ASN A 675 46.44 15.23 9.52
C ASN A 675 46.37 14.35 10.77
N ASP A 676 46.97 13.15 10.71
CA ASP A 676 47.29 12.37 11.90
C ASP A 676 48.35 13.09 12.72
N ASP A 677 48.11 13.26 14.02
CA ASP A 677 49.12 13.77 14.96
C ASP A 677 48.88 13.25 16.40
N SER A 678 48.88 11.91 16.56
CA SER A 678 49.26 11.24 17.82
C SER A 678 49.55 9.75 17.58
N SER A 679 50.76 9.29 17.87
CA SER A 679 51.20 7.90 17.69
C SER A 679 51.17 7.10 19.00
N GLY A 680 50.70 5.84 18.98
CA GLY A 680 50.36 5.17 20.25
C GLY A 680 50.16 3.64 20.32
N ILE A 681 50.85 2.83 19.51
CA ILE A 681 51.08 1.37 19.73
C ILE A 681 49.85 0.43 19.62
N GLU A 682 50.05 -0.75 19.00
CA GLU A 682 49.07 -1.84 18.91
C GLU A 682 49.14 -2.80 20.11
N SER A 683 48.00 -3.22 20.66
CA SER A 683 47.86 -4.50 21.38
C SER A 683 46.39 -4.94 21.51
N GLU A 684 46.09 -6.17 21.07
CA GLU A 684 44.79 -6.86 21.22
C GLU A 684 44.50 -7.28 22.69
N SER A 685 43.26 -7.10 23.16
CA SER A 685 42.66 -7.88 24.26
C SER A 685 41.13 -7.67 24.33
N ASP A 686 40.38 -8.74 24.57
CA ASP A 686 38.92 -8.73 24.75
C ASP A 686 38.44 -8.32 26.16
N ASN A 687 37.13 -8.05 26.23
CA ASN A 687 36.17 -8.11 27.36
C ASN A 687 35.73 -6.81 28.08
N GLU A 688 34.40 -6.60 28.02
CA GLU A 688 33.48 -6.04 29.04
C GLU A 688 33.70 -4.55 29.46
N GLU A 689 32.68 -3.75 29.82
CA GLU A 689 31.24 -4.00 30.09
C GLU A 689 30.38 -2.78 29.63
N ASP A 690 29.06 -2.75 29.90
CA ASP A 690 28.14 -1.69 29.45
C ASP A 690 28.25 -0.35 30.21
N GLU A 691 28.16 0.79 29.49
CA GLU A 691 27.61 2.06 30.02
C GLU A 691 26.62 2.69 29.02
N GLU A 692 25.47 3.17 29.52
CA GLU A 692 24.40 3.78 28.72
C GLU A 692 24.58 5.31 28.58
N GLU A 693 24.72 5.83 27.36
CA GLU A 693 24.43 7.25 27.06
C GLU A 693 23.38 7.42 25.94
N GLU A 694 22.21 7.99 26.30
CA GLU A 694 21.22 8.45 25.32
C GLU A 694 21.75 9.68 24.55
N SER A 695 22.05 9.53 23.25
CA SER A 695 22.21 10.67 22.35
C SER A 695 21.22 10.61 21.18
N VAL A 696 20.37 11.64 21.07
CA VAL A 696 19.19 11.63 20.21
C VAL A 696 19.44 12.38 18.90
N SER A 697 19.57 11.64 17.79
CA SER A 697 19.36 12.20 16.45
C SER A 697 18.84 11.14 15.48
N ASN A 698 17.59 11.28 15.05
CA ASN A 698 16.92 10.35 14.14
C ASN A 698 15.88 11.11 13.30
N ASP A 699 16.33 11.80 12.24
CA ASP A 699 15.49 12.67 11.39
C ASP A 699 15.93 12.70 9.91
N GLU A 700 15.83 11.56 9.22
CA GLU A 700 15.76 11.51 7.74
C GLU A 700 14.56 10.64 7.28
N VAL A 701 13.32 11.10 7.51
CA VAL A 701 12.12 10.48 6.92
C VAL A 701 11.09 11.53 6.45
N LEU A 702 11.24 12.08 5.23
CA LEU A 702 10.14 12.80 4.57
C LEU A 702 10.27 13.04 3.03
N SER A 703 10.22 11.98 2.21
CA SER A 703 9.62 12.04 0.85
C SER A 703 9.30 10.62 0.35
N LYS A 704 8.21 10.35 -0.36
CA LYS A 704 7.00 11.15 -0.68
C LYS A 704 5.81 10.17 -0.75
N SER A 705 4.66 10.52 -0.18
CA SER A 705 3.47 9.64 -0.20
C SER A 705 2.59 9.93 -1.42
N GLU A 706 2.61 9.02 -2.39
CA GLU A 706 1.53 8.82 -3.38
C GLU A 706 0.82 7.52 -2.95
N SER A 707 -0.49 7.52 -2.77
CA SER A 707 -1.24 6.35 -2.30
C SER A 707 -2.41 6.02 -3.24
N GLU A 708 -2.12 5.26 -4.30
CA GLU A 708 -3.15 4.48 -4.96
C GLU A 708 -3.32 3.16 -4.23
N SER A 709 -4.56 2.76 -3.94
CA SER A 709 -4.86 1.53 -3.22
C SER A 709 -5.25 0.43 -4.19
N ASP A 710 -4.36 -0.53 -4.42
CA ASP A 710 -4.75 -1.84 -4.96
C ASP A 710 -4.15 -2.94 -4.10
N SER A 711 -4.96 -3.96 -3.78
CA SER A 711 -4.66 -4.93 -2.73
C SER A 711 -4.15 -6.24 -3.31
N SER A 712 -2.82 -6.37 -3.42
CA SER A 712 -2.14 -7.63 -3.71
C SER A 712 -1.44 -8.16 -2.45
N GLU A 713 -2.09 -9.09 -1.76
CA GLU A 713 -1.39 -10.03 -0.88
C GLU A 713 -0.54 -10.95 -1.77
N ASN A 714 0.76 -10.66 -1.87
CA ASN A 714 1.73 -11.64 -2.35
C ASN A 714 2.25 -12.41 -1.13
N GLU A 715 2.08 -13.73 -1.17
CA GLU A 715 2.72 -14.64 -0.21
C GLU A 715 4.16 -14.86 -0.72
N ASP A 716 5.17 -14.29 -0.05
CA ASP A 716 6.59 -14.49 -0.38
C ASP A 716 7.05 -15.91 0.05
N GLU A 717 6.50 -16.96 -0.58
CA GLU A 717 6.98 -18.36 -0.47
C GLU A 717 8.08 -18.68 -1.52
N ASP A 718 8.34 -17.78 -2.49
CA ASP A 718 9.19 -18.07 -3.68
C ASP A 718 10.73 -17.94 -3.45
N GLU A 719 11.21 -17.29 -2.38
CA GLU A 719 12.67 -17.18 -2.16
C GLU A 719 13.33 -18.53 -1.79
N ASP A 720 12.62 -19.38 -1.05
CA ASP A 720 13.13 -20.68 -0.57
C ASP A 720 13.35 -21.69 -1.71
N GLU A 721 12.56 -21.65 -2.79
CA GLU A 721 12.83 -22.46 -3.99
C GLU A 721 14.19 -22.08 -4.62
N THR A 722 14.51 -20.78 -4.69
CA THR A 722 15.82 -20.35 -5.24
C THR A 722 16.99 -20.55 -4.28
N MET A 723 16.74 -20.72 -2.98
CA MET A 723 17.79 -21.02 -1.99
C MET A 723 18.08 -22.53 -1.95
N THR A 724 17.04 -23.36 -2.01
CA THR A 724 17.19 -24.82 -2.15
C THR A 724 17.87 -25.22 -3.46
N ASP A 725 17.59 -24.54 -4.59
CA ASP A 725 18.30 -24.80 -5.85
C ASP A 725 19.81 -24.49 -5.79
N LYS A 726 20.23 -23.43 -5.08
CA LYS A 726 21.66 -23.12 -4.89
C LYS A 726 22.37 -24.20 -4.05
N LEU A 727 21.67 -24.75 -3.05
CA LEU A 727 22.17 -25.85 -2.23
C LEU A 727 22.20 -27.17 -3.01
N ARG A 728 21.18 -27.45 -3.84
CA ARG A 728 21.11 -28.58 -4.79
C ARG A 728 22.27 -28.54 -5.80
N ILE A 729 22.55 -27.39 -6.40
CA ILE A 729 23.69 -27.20 -7.33
C ILE A 729 25.03 -27.49 -6.63
N ALA A 730 25.22 -26.96 -5.41
CA ALA A 730 26.42 -27.25 -4.62
C ALA A 730 26.55 -28.74 -4.26
N LEU A 731 25.43 -29.43 -3.99
CA LEU A 731 25.40 -30.89 -3.78
C LEU A 731 25.84 -31.66 -5.02
N HIS A 732 25.22 -31.42 -6.19
CA HIS A 732 25.60 -32.10 -7.43
C HIS A 732 27.09 -31.87 -7.78
N GLN A 733 27.58 -30.64 -7.57
CA GLN A 733 28.98 -30.30 -7.85
C GLN A 733 29.98 -30.94 -6.88
N ALA A 734 29.54 -31.34 -5.68
CA ALA A 734 30.33 -32.11 -4.71
C ALA A 734 30.23 -33.64 -4.91
N LEU A 735 29.11 -34.14 -5.46
CA LEU A 735 28.84 -35.58 -5.65
C LEU A 735 29.47 -36.15 -6.94
N GLY A 736 29.68 -35.34 -7.97
CA GLY A 736 30.39 -35.75 -9.19
C GLY A 736 29.70 -36.88 -9.98
N ASP A 737 30.49 -37.79 -10.57
CA ASP A 737 29.99 -38.86 -11.45
C ASP A 737 28.97 -39.79 -10.79
N ALA A 738 28.95 -39.90 -9.46
CA ALA A 738 27.95 -40.67 -8.72
C ALA A 738 26.52 -40.16 -9.00
N ALA A 739 26.36 -38.85 -9.19
CA ALA A 739 25.08 -38.22 -9.50
C ALA A 739 24.67 -38.31 -10.99
N MET A 740 25.47 -38.94 -11.86
CA MET A 740 25.13 -39.10 -13.28
C MET A 740 24.34 -40.38 -13.60
N LYS A 741 24.09 -41.24 -12.61
CA LYS A 741 23.19 -42.40 -12.73
C LYS A 741 21.82 -42.10 -12.13
N THR A 742 20.84 -41.87 -13.03
CA THR A 742 19.38 -41.99 -12.81
C THR A 742 18.77 -41.31 -11.58
N ASP A 743 18.12 -40.16 -11.86
CA ASP A 743 17.31 -39.30 -10.97
C ASP A 743 15.98 -39.96 -10.47
N ASP A 744 15.91 -41.30 -10.42
CA ASP A 744 14.68 -42.10 -10.26
C ASP A 744 14.94 -43.52 -9.65
N GLU A 745 16.14 -43.81 -9.15
CA GLU A 745 16.50 -45.07 -8.47
C GLU A 745 16.99 -44.76 -7.03
N ASP A 746 16.44 -45.44 -6.02
CA ASP A 746 16.91 -45.31 -4.64
C ASP A 746 18.32 -45.92 -4.52
N ILE A 747 19.30 -45.14 -4.03
CA ILE A 747 20.67 -45.64 -3.80
C ILE A 747 20.65 -46.57 -2.59
N ASP A 748 20.87 -47.86 -2.81
CA ASP A 748 20.94 -48.84 -1.73
C ASP A 748 22.16 -48.54 -0.84
N VAL A 749 21.89 -48.25 0.43
CA VAL A 749 22.90 -47.78 1.39
C VAL A 749 23.86 -48.91 1.76
N ASP A 750 23.43 -50.17 1.61
CA ASP A 750 24.23 -51.36 1.91
C ASP A 750 25.29 -51.67 0.82
N GLU A 751 25.28 -50.97 -0.33
CA GLU A 751 26.35 -51.07 -1.37
C GLU A 751 27.45 -49.99 -1.25
N ILE A 752 27.36 -49.05 -0.29
CA ILE A 752 28.38 -47.99 -0.13
C ILE A 752 29.51 -48.44 0.81
N ASP A 753 30.71 -48.66 0.27
CA ASP A 753 31.91 -48.96 1.05
C ASP A 753 32.20 -47.87 2.11
N GLU A 754 32.63 -48.30 3.31
CA GLU A 754 32.79 -47.42 4.48
C GLU A 754 33.85 -46.31 4.29
N GLU A 755 34.71 -46.42 3.28
CA GLU A 755 35.68 -45.40 2.87
C GLU A 755 35.10 -44.38 1.86
N GLU A 756 34.19 -44.81 0.98
CA GLU A 756 33.45 -43.91 0.08
C GLU A 756 32.41 -43.08 0.86
N GLY A 757 31.71 -43.70 1.83
CA GLY A 757 30.81 -42.98 2.75
C GLY A 757 31.51 -41.84 3.51
N LYS A 758 32.74 -42.06 4.01
CA LYS A 758 33.55 -41.02 4.68
C LYS A 758 34.01 -39.92 3.72
N ARG A 759 34.22 -40.25 2.44
CA ARG A 759 34.56 -39.27 1.39
C ARG A 759 33.36 -38.40 1.01
N LEU A 760 32.15 -38.98 0.99
CA LEU A 760 30.89 -38.28 0.76
C LEU A 760 30.57 -37.31 1.92
N ASP A 761 30.61 -37.78 3.17
CA ASP A 761 30.39 -36.94 4.37
C ASP A 761 31.36 -35.76 4.44
N LYS A 762 32.66 -36.00 4.24
CA LYS A 762 33.68 -34.95 4.22
C LYS A 762 33.44 -33.88 3.14
N SER A 763 32.87 -34.27 1.99
CA SER A 763 32.51 -33.36 0.90
C SER A 763 31.25 -32.56 1.20
N LEU A 764 30.22 -33.20 1.79
CA LEU A 764 29.01 -32.53 2.29
C LEU A 764 29.34 -31.52 3.40
N ALA A 765 30.19 -31.89 4.36
CA ALA A 765 30.64 -31.01 5.43
C ALA A 765 31.36 -29.75 4.90
N ALA A 766 32.14 -29.87 3.83
CA ALA A 766 32.79 -28.73 3.17
C ALA A 766 31.79 -27.78 2.48
N ALA A 767 30.75 -28.33 1.83
CA ALA A 767 29.67 -27.56 1.22
C ALA A 767 28.82 -26.83 2.29
N PHE A 768 28.44 -27.51 3.38
CA PHE A 768 27.71 -26.88 4.48
C PHE A 768 28.54 -25.83 5.24
N LYS A 769 29.86 -26.01 5.35
CA LYS A 769 30.76 -25.00 5.94
C LYS A 769 30.78 -23.72 5.10
N THR A 770 31.02 -23.82 3.79
CA THR A 770 31.02 -22.65 2.89
C THR A 770 29.64 -21.99 2.80
N PHE A 771 28.54 -22.73 2.89
CA PHE A 771 27.20 -22.15 3.00
C PHE A 771 27.04 -21.31 4.29
N ARG A 772 27.48 -21.84 5.44
CA ARG A 772 27.37 -21.17 6.75
C ARG A 772 28.23 -19.91 6.84
N GLU A 773 29.44 -19.95 6.28
CA GLU A 773 30.35 -18.79 6.19
C GLU A 773 29.74 -17.66 5.33
N ASN A 774 29.10 -18.00 4.20
CA ASN A 774 28.40 -17.04 3.36
C ASN A 774 27.17 -16.40 4.04
N GLN A 775 26.47 -17.11 4.93
CA GLN A 775 25.41 -16.52 5.75
C GLN A 775 25.97 -15.50 6.76
N GLN A 776 27.04 -15.85 7.48
CA GLN A 776 27.66 -14.96 8.47
C GLN A 776 28.31 -13.72 7.84
N ALA A 777 28.78 -13.80 6.60
CA ALA A 777 29.25 -12.64 5.85
C ALA A 777 28.13 -11.61 5.60
N ARG A 778 26.89 -12.07 5.34
CA ARG A 778 25.72 -11.21 5.06
C ARG A 778 25.16 -10.50 6.29
N SER A 779 25.39 -11.02 7.50
CA SER A 779 24.86 -10.42 8.74
C SER A 779 25.81 -9.41 9.41
N LYS A 780 27.02 -9.20 8.85
CA LYS A 780 27.95 -8.19 9.38
C LYS A 780 27.54 -6.79 8.91
N LYS A 781 27.65 -5.81 9.81
CA LYS A 781 27.30 -4.41 9.53
C LYS A 781 28.35 -3.78 8.60
N GLN A 782 27.91 -3.20 7.48
CA GLN A 782 28.81 -2.52 6.54
C GLN A 782 29.64 -1.45 7.25
N GLY A 783 30.96 -1.45 7.01
CA GLY A 783 31.86 -0.45 7.59
C GLY A 783 31.51 0.97 7.14
N LYS A 784 31.57 1.95 8.06
CA LYS A 784 31.16 3.36 7.84
C LYS A 784 31.80 3.99 6.60
N THR A 785 33.06 3.67 6.31
CA THR A 785 33.81 4.11 5.12
C THR A 785 33.26 3.52 3.81
N SER A 786 32.97 2.22 3.77
CA SER A 786 32.35 1.54 2.62
C SER A 786 30.94 2.10 2.35
N GLN A 787 30.14 2.29 3.39
CA GLN A 787 28.82 2.92 3.28
C GLN A 787 28.91 4.36 2.74
N THR A 788 29.90 5.13 3.21
CA THR A 788 30.13 6.52 2.75
C THR A 788 30.56 6.55 1.27
N LEU A 789 31.44 5.63 0.84
CA LEU A 789 31.87 5.51 -0.55
C LEU A 789 30.71 5.07 -1.48
N MET A 790 29.86 4.14 -1.02
CA MET A 790 28.64 3.76 -1.74
C MET A 790 27.73 4.98 -1.97
N HIS A 791 27.46 5.75 -0.90
CA HIS A 791 26.63 6.96 -1.00
C HIS A 791 27.28 8.04 -1.88
N PHE A 792 28.61 8.19 -1.86
CA PHE A 792 29.33 9.09 -2.77
C PHE A 792 29.18 8.63 -4.23
N ARG A 793 29.49 7.37 -4.54
CA ARG A 793 29.31 6.81 -5.89
C ARG A 793 27.87 6.96 -6.39
N ALA A 794 26.87 6.80 -5.53
CA ALA A 794 25.47 7.02 -5.88
C ALA A 794 25.18 8.48 -6.31
N ARG A 795 25.76 9.49 -5.64
CA ARG A 795 25.66 10.91 -6.03
C ARG A 795 26.36 11.19 -7.36
N VAL A 796 27.47 10.50 -7.62
CA VAL A 796 28.23 10.63 -8.88
C VAL A 796 27.48 9.97 -10.06
N ILE A 797 26.77 8.86 -9.82
CA ILE A 797 25.83 8.29 -10.80
C ILE A 797 24.70 9.28 -11.13
N ASP A 798 24.19 10.05 -10.16
CA ASP A 798 23.18 11.07 -10.42
C ASP A 798 23.69 12.20 -11.34
N LEU A 799 24.99 12.54 -11.32
CA LEU A 799 25.59 13.46 -12.30
C LEU A 799 25.50 12.90 -13.73
N LEU A 800 25.85 11.63 -13.92
CA LEU A 800 25.73 10.97 -15.23
C LEU A 800 24.26 10.96 -15.69
N GLN A 801 23.31 10.74 -14.78
CA GLN A 801 21.89 10.83 -15.10
C GLN A 801 21.44 12.24 -15.52
N ILE A 802 22.02 13.31 -14.98
CA ILE A 802 21.75 14.69 -15.43
C ILE A 802 22.34 14.92 -16.83
N TYR A 803 23.60 14.53 -17.05
CA TYR A 803 24.28 14.70 -18.34
C TYR A 803 23.49 14.05 -19.50
N LEU A 804 22.96 12.85 -19.29
CA LEU A 804 22.15 12.12 -20.28
C LEU A 804 20.85 12.84 -20.70
N GLU A 805 20.37 13.84 -19.95
CA GLU A 805 19.22 14.69 -20.34
C GLU A 805 19.64 15.88 -21.22
N THR A 806 20.89 16.34 -21.08
CA THR A 806 21.40 17.59 -21.68
C THR A 806 21.91 17.45 -23.12
N SER A 807 21.42 16.47 -23.88
CA SER A 807 21.94 16.05 -25.21
C SER A 807 23.45 15.76 -25.19
N PRO A 808 23.88 14.58 -24.71
CA PRO A 808 25.30 14.23 -24.56
C PRO A 808 26.01 14.00 -25.92
N SER A 809 27.34 13.93 -25.92
CA SER A 809 28.10 13.42 -27.08
C SER A 809 27.89 11.91 -27.21
N MET A 810 27.78 11.39 -28.44
CA MET A 810 27.58 9.94 -28.64
C MET A 810 28.79 9.13 -28.16
N ALA A 811 30.03 9.55 -28.47
CA ALA A 811 31.24 8.83 -28.06
C ALA A 811 31.32 8.69 -26.53
N ILE A 812 31.21 9.81 -25.81
CA ILE A 812 31.22 9.85 -24.34
C ILE A 812 30.09 8.95 -23.76
N THR A 813 28.91 8.91 -24.41
CA THR A 813 27.80 8.04 -23.96
C THR A 813 28.12 6.55 -24.13
N LEU A 814 28.92 6.17 -25.14
CA LEU A 814 29.38 4.79 -25.33
C LEU A 814 30.46 4.43 -24.29
N ASP A 815 31.38 5.34 -24.00
CA ASP A 815 32.47 5.13 -23.02
C ASP A 815 31.95 4.90 -21.59
N MET A 816 30.79 5.47 -21.22
CA MET A 816 30.13 5.20 -19.93
C MET A 816 29.70 3.74 -19.76
N ILE A 817 29.43 2.99 -20.84
CA ILE A 817 28.78 1.68 -20.79
C ILE A 817 29.65 0.66 -20.05
N VAL A 818 30.90 0.47 -20.48
CA VAL A 818 31.76 -0.60 -19.94
C VAL A 818 32.10 -0.40 -18.45
N PRO A 819 32.42 0.84 -17.97
CA PRO A 819 32.56 1.14 -16.54
C PRO A 819 31.29 0.93 -15.73
N LEU A 820 30.13 1.41 -16.20
CA LEU A 820 28.86 1.24 -15.48
C LEU A 820 28.48 -0.26 -15.32
N PHE A 821 28.71 -1.07 -16.35
CA PHE A 821 28.54 -2.52 -16.22
C PHE A 821 29.58 -3.18 -15.31
N ALA A 822 30.80 -2.65 -15.21
CA ALA A 822 31.80 -3.18 -14.27
C ALA A 822 31.39 -2.88 -12.82
N LEU A 823 30.98 -1.65 -12.53
CA LEU A 823 30.48 -1.27 -11.20
C LEU A 823 29.20 -2.03 -10.83
N LEU A 824 28.29 -2.26 -11.78
CA LEU A 824 27.11 -3.11 -11.55
C LEU A 824 27.49 -4.57 -11.26
N GLU A 825 28.47 -5.14 -11.97
CA GLU A 825 28.99 -6.49 -11.71
C GLU A 825 29.61 -6.61 -10.31
N PHE A 826 30.21 -5.53 -9.79
CA PHE A 826 30.68 -5.44 -8.40
C PHE A 826 29.51 -5.34 -7.41
N CYS A 827 28.54 -4.45 -7.65
CA CYS A 827 27.41 -4.25 -6.74
C CYS A 827 26.44 -5.45 -6.67
N ILE A 828 26.40 -6.33 -7.68
CA ILE A 828 25.64 -7.59 -7.63
C ILE A 828 26.32 -8.64 -6.71
N LYS A 829 27.62 -8.50 -6.43
CA LYS A 829 28.40 -9.47 -5.61
C LYS A 829 28.44 -9.11 -4.12
N ASP A 830 28.20 -7.85 -3.75
CA ASP A 830 28.13 -7.37 -2.37
C ASP A 830 26.70 -6.85 -2.07
N PRO A 831 25.89 -7.56 -1.27
CA PRO A 831 24.53 -7.15 -0.91
C PRO A 831 24.44 -5.74 -0.30
N HIS A 832 25.49 -5.26 0.37
CA HIS A 832 25.48 -3.91 0.94
C HIS A 832 25.55 -2.80 -0.12
N GLN A 833 25.78 -3.13 -1.40
CA GLN A 833 25.81 -2.18 -2.52
C GLN A 833 24.48 -2.11 -3.30
N GLU A 834 23.43 -2.82 -2.87
CA GLU A 834 22.13 -2.83 -3.57
C GLU A 834 21.56 -1.42 -3.88
N PRO A 835 21.63 -0.42 -2.98
CA PRO A 835 21.17 0.94 -3.29
C PRO A 835 21.93 1.59 -4.45
N LEU A 836 23.22 1.27 -4.60
CA LEU A 836 24.06 1.71 -5.71
C LEU A 836 23.76 0.88 -6.98
N ALA A 837 23.54 -0.43 -6.87
CA ALA A 837 23.11 -1.27 -7.99
C ALA A 837 21.80 -0.74 -8.63
N TYR A 838 20.81 -0.37 -7.82
CA TYR A 838 19.56 0.23 -8.29
C TYR A 838 19.79 1.54 -9.07
N ARG A 839 20.62 2.45 -8.52
CA ARG A 839 21.00 3.72 -9.18
C ARG A 839 21.71 3.48 -10.53
N ILE A 840 22.58 2.47 -10.61
CA ILE A 840 23.26 2.11 -11.87
C ILE A 840 22.29 1.49 -12.88
N ARG A 841 21.38 0.59 -12.46
CA ARG A 841 20.34 0.04 -13.35
C ARG A 841 19.42 1.13 -13.90
N ALA A 842 19.09 2.15 -13.09
CA ALA A 842 18.36 3.33 -13.53
C ALA A 842 19.17 4.18 -14.55
N CYS A 843 20.45 4.42 -14.29
CA CYS A 843 21.34 5.15 -15.20
C CYS A 843 21.52 4.44 -16.55
N LEU A 844 21.76 3.13 -16.55
CA LEU A 844 21.87 2.31 -17.78
C LEU A 844 20.56 2.30 -18.59
N LYS A 845 19.40 2.26 -17.91
CA LYS A 845 18.08 2.39 -18.55
C LYS A 845 17.87 3.77 -19.17
N LYS A 846 18.36 4.83 -18.52
CA LYS A 846 18.30 6.20 -19.04
C LYS A 846 19.18 6.31 -20.30
N LEU A 847 20.42 5.84 -20.21
CA LEU A 847 21.41 5.78 -21.29
C LEU A 847 20.85 5.06 -22.54
N SER A 848 20.29 3.85 -22.38
CA SER A 848 19.74 3.04 -23.48
C SER A 848 18.51 3.65 -24.19
N THR A 849 17.94 4.73 -23.62
CA THR A 849 16.79 5.47 -24.17
C THR A 849 17.12 6.85 -24.74
N VAL A 850 18.39 7.29 -24.69
CA VAL A 850 18.84 8.53 -25.36
C VAL A 850 18.64 8.43 -26.88
N LYS A 851 18.15 9.52 -27.48
CA LYS A 851 17.87 9.64 -28.93
C LYS A 851 18.45 10.92 -29.57
N LYS A 852 18.85 11.89 -28.73
CA LYS A 852 19.40 13.18 -29.14
C LYS A 852 20.81 13.28 -28.60
N PHE A 853 21.78 13.42 -29.51
CA PHE A 853 23.18 13.63 -29.19
C PHE A 853 23.60 15.02 -29.70
N LYS A 854 24.57 15.65 -29.03
CA LYS A 854 25.21 16.90 -29.47
C LYS A 854 26.00 16.69 -30.76
N ASP A 855 26.63 15.54 -30.88
CA ASP A 855 27.55 15.15 -31.94
C ASP A 855 27.64 13.62 -32.07
N THR A 856 28.16 13.16 -33.21
CA THR A 856 28.55 11.76 -33.47
C THR A 856 30.04 11.68 -33.86
N THR A 857 30.86 12.63 -33.42
CA THR A 857 32.30 12.62 -33.72
C THR A 857 33.00 11.56 -32.88
N ASN A 858 34.12 11.04 -33.39
CA ASN A 858 34.92 9.98 -32.76
C ASN A 858 34.17 8.66 -32.50
N VAL A 859 33.04 8.42 -33.17
CA VAL A 859 32.35 7.12 -33.18
C VAL A 859 32.63 6.40 -34.49
N ASP A 860 33.20 5.20 -34.43
CA ASP A 860 33.40 4.32 -35.58
C ASP A 860 32.88 2.90 -35.32
N GLU A 861 32.96 2.05 -36.35
CA GLU A 861 32.55 0.64 -36.27
C GLU A 861 33.43 -0.19 -35.30
N THR A 862 34.70 0.19 -35.11
CA THR A 862 35.63 -0.51 -34.22
C THR A 862 35.27 -0.29 -32.75
N LEU A 863 34.90 0.94 -32.37
CA LEU A 863 34.42 1.30 -31.04
C LEU A 863 33.11 0.55 -30.74
N LEU A 864 32.11 0.66 -31.63
CA LEU A 864 30.80 0.03 -31.44
C LEU A 864 30.90 -1.49 -31.35
N THR A 865 31.70 -2.14 -32.20
CA THR A 865 31.89 -3.60 -32.14
C THR A 865 32.74 -4.03 -30.95
N THR A 866 33.66 -3.20 -30.45
CA THR A 866 34.44 -3.49 -29.24
C THR A 866 33.58 -3.41 -27.99
N VAL A 867 32.76 -2.37 -27.84
CA VAL A 867 31.81 -2.25 -26.72
C VAL A 867 30.76 -3.36 -26.77
N LEU A 868 30.27 -3.74 -27.96
CA LEU A 868 29.34 -4.87 -28.11
C LEU A 868 29.97 -6.21 -27.68
N LYS A 869 31.20 -6.51 -28.10
CA LYS A 869 31.94 -7.70 -27.65
C LYS A 869 32.14 -7.70 -26.13
N ALA A 870 32.58 -6.57 -25.56
CA ALA A 870 32.82 -6.43 -24.12
C ALA A 870 31.54 -6.53 -23.27
N LEU A 871 30.36 -6.19 -23.82
CA LEU A 871 29.07 -6.46 -23.17
C LEU A 871 28.67 -7.93 -23.23
N ILE A 872 28.82 -8.58 -24.39
CA ILE A 872 28.45 -9.99 -24.58
C ILE A 872 29.35 -10.90 -23.72
N GLU A 873 30.66 -10.66 -23.71
CA GLU A 873 31.63 -11.41 -22.89
C GLU A 873 31.31 -11.29 -21.37
N LYS A 874 30.71 -10.18 -20.92
CA LYS A 874 30.21 -10.05 -19.54
C LYS A 874 28.96 -10.91 -19.28
N GLY A 875 28.14 -11.17 -20.29
CA GLY A 875 26.96 -12.05 -20.23
C GLY A 875 27.26 -13.55 -20.35
N GLU A 876 28.50 -13.92 -20.66
CA GLU A 876 28.97 -15.32 -20.75
C GLU A 876 29.67 -15.80 -19.46
N ARG A 877 29.69 -14.97 -18.40
CA ARG A 877 30.32 -15.26 -17.11
C ARG A 877 29.35 -16.00 -16.16
N SER A 878 29.59 -15.96 -14.85
CA SER A 878 28.83 -16.76 -13.88
C SER A 878 27.31 -16.56 -13.97
N ALA A 879 26.57 -17.66 -14.06
CA ALA A 879 25.17 -17.68 -14.47
C ALA A 879 24.26 -16.79 -13.58
N SER A 880 24.48 -16.76 -12.27
CA SER A 880 23.73 -15.93 -11.32
C SER A 880 23.94 -14.42 -11.55
N VAL A 881 25.17 -13.98 -11.80
CA VAL A 881 25.47 -12.57 -12.09
C VAL A 881 24.93 -12.19 -13.47
N CYS A 882 24.99 -13.10 -14.44
CA CYS A 882 24.47 -12.85 -15.79
C CYS A 882 22.94 -12.75 -15.81
N GLN A 883 22.22 -13.52 -15.00
CA GLN A 883 20.76 -13.37 -14.80
C GLN A 883 20.40 -11.93 -14.39
N GLU A 884 21.12 -11.36 -13.40
CA GLU A 884 20.91 -9.99 -12.93
C GLU A 884 21.32 -8.89 -13.93
N LEU A 885 22.27 -9.19 -14.83
CA LEU A 885 22.72 -8.25 -15.87
C LEU A 885 21.89 -8.30 -17.16
N ASN A 886 21.23 -9.42 -17.46
CA ASN A 886 20.66 -9.76 -18.77
C ASN A 886 19.76 -8.67 -19.39
N ASP A 887 18.84 -8.08 -18.62
CA ASP A 887 17.92 -7.07 -19.14
C ASP A 887 18.61 -5.75 -19.47
N LYS A 888 19.58 -5.32 -18.65
CA LYS A 888 20.41 -4.14 -18.94
C LYS A 888 21.32 -4.41 -20.13
N LEU A 889 21.91 -5.60 -20.20
CA LEU A 889 22.77 -6.04 -21.30
C LEU A 889 22.00 -6.00 -22.64
N ALA A 890 20.78 -6.56 -22.67
CA ALA A 890 19.90 -6.52 -23.83
C ALA A 890 19.51 -5.08 -24.24
N GLU A 891 19.13 -4.22 -23.29
CA GLU A 891 18.85 -2.79 -23.54
C GLU A 891 20.06 -2.07 -24.15
N CYS A 892 21.26 -2.24 -23.58
CA CYS A 892 22.46 -1.54 -24.04
C CYS A 892 23.00 -2.09 -25.36
N CYS A 893 22.98 -3.40 -25.61
CA CYS A 893 23.36 -3.95 -26.92
C CYS A 893 22.38 -3.51 -28.02
N THR A 894 21.07 -3.43 -27.71
CA THR A 894 20.06 -2.85 -28.59
C THR A 894 20.30 -1.35 -28.86
N PHE A 895 20.82 -0.61 -27.87
CA PHE A 895 21.21 0.79 -28.03
C PHE A 895 22.43 0.97 -28.94
N LEU A 896 23.45 0.11 -28.88
CA LEU A 896 24.61 0.15 -29.79
C LEU A 896 24.20 0.05 -31.27
N VAL A 897 23.23 -0.82 -31.59
CA VAL A 897 22.66 -0.92 -32.96
C VAL A 897 22.02 0.41 -33.38
N ARG A 898 21.26 1.07 -32.49
CA ARG A 898 20.66 2.39 -32.78
C ARG A 898 21.73 3.46 -32.99
N CYS A 899 22.83 3.46 -32.23
CA CYS A 899 23.95 4.37 -32.43
C CYS A 899 24.59 4.17 -33.81
N ALA A 900 24.83 2.93 -34.24
CA ALA A 900 25.34 2.64 -35.57
C ALA A 900 24.42 3.17 -36.69
N GLN A 901 23.11 2.93 -36.57
CA GLN A 901 22.11 3.46 -37.50
C GLN A 901 22.06 4.99 -37.50
N GLN A 902 22.14 5.64 -36.33
CA GLN A 902 22.06 7.10 -36.21
C GLN A 902 23.34 7.82 -36.69
N ALA A 903 24.49 7.14 -36.63
CA ALA A 903 25.76 7.61 -37.17
C ALA A 903 25.96 7.28 -38.67
N ASN A 904 25.04 6.53 -39.29
CA ASN A 904 25.15 6.01 -40.67
C ASN A 904 26.41 5.14 -40.91
N LEU A 905 26.84 4.39 -39.90
CA LEU A 905 27.99 3.49 -39.97
C LEU A 905 27.61 2.14 -40.60
N SER A 906 28.59 1.38 -41.09
CA SER A 906 28.37 -0.01 -41.47
C SER A 906 27.92 -0.81 -40.25
N THR A 907 27.03 -1.78 -40.48
CA THR A 907 26.55 -2.68 -39.44
C THR A 907 26.93 -4.14 -39.69
N GLU A 908 27.66 -4.45 -40.76
CA GLU A 908 28.00 -5.82 -41.18
C GLU A 908 28.72 -6.59 -40.06
N SER A 909 29.74 -6.01 -39.43
CA SER A 909 30.43 -6.63 -38.28
C SER A 909 29.52 -6.84 -37.07
N ILE A 910 28.52 -5.98 -36.87
CA ILE A 910 27.52 -6.09 -35.79
C ILE A 910 26.58 -7.27 -36.06
N VAL A 911 26.15 -7.45 -37.32
CA VAL A 911 25.35 -8.62 -37.75
C VAL A 911 26.12 -9.92 -37.52
N GLU A 912 27.39 -9.97 -37.89
CA GLU A 912 28.23 -11.15 -37.65
C GLU A 912 28.30 -11.51 -36.17
N ILE A 913 28.50 -10.52 -35.29
CA ILE A 913 28.54 -10.73 -33.83
C ILE A 913 27.21 -11.28 -33.34
N TYR A 914 26.08 -10.71 -33.76
CA TYR A 914 24.76 -11.23 -33.40
C TYR A 914 24.51 -12.63 -33.98
N GLY A 915 24.87 -12.91 -35.23
CA GLY A 915 24.68 -14.22 -35.87
C GLY A 915 25.52 -15.33 -35.23
N LYS A 916 26.77 -15.04 -34.86
CA LYS A 916 27.66 -15.95 -34.11
C LYS A 916 27.06 -16.28 -32.74
N ASN A 917 26.63 -15.27 -31.98
CA ASN A 917 26.03 -15.45 -30.65
C ASN A 917 24.63 -16.11 -30.69
N LEU A 918 23.82 -15.82 -31.70
CA LEU A 918 22.55 -16.49 -31.94
C LEU A 918 22.77 -17.98 -32.23
N THR A 919 23.77 -18.31 -33.05
CA THR A 919 24.15 -19.70 -33.34
C THR A 919 24.62 -20.42 -32.08
N ALA A 920 25.42 -19.76 -31.24
CA ALA A 920 25.84 -20.29 -29.93
C ALA A 920 24.64 -20.57 -29.03
N PHE A 921 23.73 -19.59 -28.84
CA PHE A 921 22.50 -19.71 -28.05
C PHE A 921 21.61 -20.90 -28.46
N PHE A 922 21.56 -21.24 -29.76
CA PHE A 922 20.74 -22.33 -30.27
C PHE A 922 21.43 -23.71 -30.28
N LYS A 923 22.76 -23.76 -30.47
CA LYS A 923 23.50 -25.03 -30.66
C LYS A 923 24.35 -25.47 -29.47
N GLN A 924 24.85 -24.55 -28.65
CA GLN A 924 25.57 -24.89 -27.42
C GLN A 924 24.56 -25.20 -26.30
N ARG A 925 24.90 -26.19 -25.45
CA ARG A 925 24.03 -26.57 -24.31
C ARG A 925 24.11 -25.53 -23.20
N ASP A 926 25.31 -24.99 -22.98
CA ASP A 926 25.71 -24.27 -21.77
C ASP A 926 25.78 -22.74 -21.98
N CYS A 927 25.18 -22.24 -23.07
CA CYS A 927 25.16 -20.80 -23.39
C CYS A 927 24.28 -20.03 -22.38
N VAL A 928 24.93 -19.14 -21.61
CA VAL A 928 24.36 -18.33 -20.53
C VAL A 928 23.51 -17.14 -21.02
N LEU A 929 23.72 -16.69 -22.27
CA LEU A 929 23.03 -15.54 -22.86
C LEU A 929 21.51 -15.72 -22.89
N SER A 930 20.75 -14.70 -22.45
CA SER A 930 19.29 -14.74 -22.50
C SER A 930 18.73 -14.42 -23.89
N HIS A 931 17.58 -15.04 -24.21
CA HIS A 931 16.73 -14.69 -25.35
C HIS A 931 16.33 -13.21 -25.42
N THR A 932 16.37 -12.47 -24.30
CA THR A 932 16.08 -11.04 -24.22
C THR A 932 17.01 -10.22 -25.12
N LEU A 933 18.28 -10.62 -25.25
CA LEU A 933 19.29 -9.96 -26.08
C LEU A 933 18.85 -9.85 -27.55
N PHE A 934 18.37 -10.95 -28.13
CA PHE A 934 17.94 -11.00 -29.52
C PHE A 934 16.56 -10.35 -29.72
N LYS A 935 15.67 -10.50 -28.74
CA LYS A 935 14.32 -9.88 -28.72
C LYS A 935 14.35 -8.36 -28.88
N GLY A 936 15.26 -7.66 -28.18
CA GLY A 936 15.36 -6.20 -28.26
C GLY A 936 15.75 -5.69 -29.66
N VAL A 937 16.62 -6.44 -30.35
CA VAL A 937 17.18 -6.05 -31.66
C VAL A 937 16.21 -6.33 -32.81
N LEU A 938 15.47 -7.44 -32.76
CA LEU A 938 14.43 -7.77 -33.76
C LEU A 938 13.24 -6.80 -33.74
N GLN A 939 13.06 -6.04 -32.65
CA GLN A 939 12.10 -4.94 -32.53
C GLN A 939 12.58 -3.62 -33.16
N LEU A 940 13.85 -3.52 -33.58
CA LEU A 940 14.38 -2.34 -34.28
C LEU A 940 14.03 -2.36 -35.77
N CYS A 941 13.88 -1.18 -36.36
CA CYS A 941 13.85 -1.02 -37.81
C CYS A 941 15.27 -1.05 -38.38
N TRP A 942 15.99 -2.15 -38.16
CA TRP A 942 17.35 -2.42 -38.66
C TRP A 942 17.26 -3.45 -39.77
N GLU A 943 17.83 -3.14 -40.93
CA GLU A 943 17.63 -3.93 -42.15
C GLU A 943 18.21 -5.35 -42.03
N ASP A 944 19.39 -5.49 -41.45
CA ASP A 944 20.06 -6.79 -41.34
C ASP A 944 19.43 -7.76 -40.34
N ASN A 945 18.36 -7.37 -39.64
CA ASN A 945 17.45 -8.33 -39.03
C ASN A 945 16.91 -9.36 -40.06
N TRP A 946 16.88 -9.07 -41.37
CA TRP A 946 16.62 -10.07 -42.41
C TRP A 946 17.62 -11.24 -42.40
N GLN A 947 18.90 -10.97 -42.08
CA GLN A 947 19.94 -12.00 -41.99
C GLN A 947 19.75 -12.88 -40.73
N LEU A 948 19.47 -12.24 -39.59
CA LEU A 948 19.20 -12.95 -38.33
C LEU A 948 17.89 -13.76 -38.40
N ALA A 949 16.87 -13.24 -39.07
CA ALA A 949 15.58 -13.93 -39.25
C ALA A 949 15.68 -15.15 -40.17
N LEU A 950 16.59 -15.17 -41.15
CA LEU A 950 16.91 -16.38 -41.92
C LEU A 950 17.44 -17.49 -41.00
N LEU A 951 18.43 -17.18 -40.15
CA LEU A 951 18.98 -18.13 -39.18
C LEU A 951 17.92 -18.64 -38.20
N LEU A 952 17.01 -17.78 -37.75
CA LEU A 952 15.89 -18.18 -36.89
C LEU A 952 14.92 -19.17 -37.56
N VAL A 953 14.67 -19.05 -38.87
CA VAL A 953 13.88 -20.04 -39.60
C VAL A 953 14.61 -21.38 -39.62
N ASP A 954 15.91 -21.41 -39.88
CA ASP A 954 16.68 -22.66 -39.86
C ASP A 954 16.68 -23.29 -38.45
N PHE A 955 16.93 -22.51 -37.39
CA PHE A 955 16.92 -22.99 -36.00
C PHE A 955 15.54 -23.42 -35.47
N ALA A 956 14.44 -22.90 -36.02
CA ALA A 956 13.09 -23.30 -35.64
C ALA A 956 12.76 -24.75 -36.09
N PHE A 957 13.40 -25.25 -37.15
CA PHE A 957 13.08 -26.56 -37.74
C PHE A 957 14.25 -27.56 -37.73
N ASP A 958 15.50 -27.13 -37.47
CA ASP A 958 16.68 -28.00 -37.29
C ASP A 958 16.40 -29.15 -36.29
N SER A 959 16.49 -30.39 -36.77
CA SER A 959 16.17 -31.60 -36.01
C SER A 959 17.12 -31.87 -34.83
N SER A 960 18.32 -31.27 -34.82
CA SER A 960 19.31 -31.42 -33.74
C SER A 960 19.00 -30.55 -32.49
N ILE A 961 18.24 -29.47 -32.66
CA ILE A 961 17.96 -28.50 -31.59
C ILE A 961 16.83 -29.02 -30.69
N ARG A 962 16.94 -28.83 -29.36
CA ARG A 962 15.87 -29.19 -28.40
C ARG A 962 14.59 -28.38 -28.67
N TYR A 963 13.42 -29.01 -28.66
CA TYR A 963 12.12 -28.35 -28.93
C TYR A 963 11.87 -27.07 -28.10
N PHE A 964 12.35 -26.99 -26.86
CA PHE A 964 12.27 -25.77 -26.05
C PHE A 964 12.99 -24.58 -26.72
N ARG A 965 14.21 -24.76 -27.22
CA ARG A 965 14.92 -23.74 -28.00
C ARG A 965 14.18 -23.48 -29.32
N ARG A 966 13.68 -24.50 -30.03
CA ARG A 966 12.87 -24.28 -31.27
C ARG A 966 11.62 -23.42 -31.04
N ASN A 967 10.95 -23.55 -29.89
CA ASN A 967 9.87 -22.64 -29.48
C ASN A 967 10.37 -21.19 -29.40
N GLN A 968 11.52 -20.95 -28.76
CA GLN A 968 12.12 -19.61 -28.66
C GLN A 968 12.48 -19.04 -30.04
N ALA A 969 12.89 -19.86 -31.02
CA ALA A 969 13.10 -19.41 -32.39
C ALA A 969 11.79 -18.92 -33.05
N LEU A 970 10.68 -19.64 -32.86
CA LEU A 970 9.35 -19.18 -33.31
C LEU A 970 8.87 -17.92 -32.55
N GLU A 971 9.15 -17.81 -31.25
CA GLU A 971 8.85 -16.63 -30.44
C GLU A 971 9.64 -15.38 -30.93
N LEU A 972 10.91 -15.54 -31.32
CA LEU A 972 11.72 -14.48 -31.93
C LEU A 972 11.25 -14.13 -33.36
N LEU A 973 10.82 -15.11 -34.17
CA LEU A 973 10.19 -14.85 -35.48
C LEU A 973 8.84 -14.13 -35.34
N LEU A 974 8.04 -14.46 -34.32
CA LEU A 974 6.81 -13.73 -33.99
C LEU A 974 7.11 -12.26 -33.65
N ILE A 975 8.19 -11.98 -32.92
CA ILE A 975 8.63 -10.61 -32.63
C ILE A 975 9.02 -9.89 -33.93
N PHE A 976 9.82 -10.53 -34.79
CA PHE A 976 10.22 -9.98 -36.10
C PHE A 976 9.01 -9.66 -37.00
N TYR A 977 8.05 -10.57 -37.17
CA TYR A 977 6.88 -10.34 -38.04
C TYR A 977 5.85 -9.35 -37.48
N ASN A 978 5.94 -8.97 -36.20
CA ASN A 978 5.20 -7.85 -35.64
C ASN A 978 5.85 -6.48 -35.92
N ASN A 979 7.06 -6.43 -36.47
CA ASN A 979 7.77 -5.19 -36.78
C ASN A 979 7.28 -4.56 -38.11
N ASN A 980 6.07 -3.99 -38.07
CA ASN A 980 5.40 -3.40 -39.24
C ASN A 980 6.28 -2.40 -40.02
N ARG A 981 7.19 -1.68 -39.33
CA ARG A 981 8.06 -0.69 -39.96
C ARG A 981 9.10 -1.35 -40.84
N LEU A 982 9.80 -2.37 -40.33
CA LEU A 982 10.81 -3.11 -41.09
C LEU A 982 10.20 -3.87 -42.26
N LEU A 983 9.02 -4.50 -42.08
CA LEU A 983 8.33 -5.25 -43.14
C LEU A 983 7.85 -4.38 -44.32
N ASN A 984 7.75 -3.06 -44.13
CA ASN A 984 7.30 -2.11 -45.16
C ASN A 984 8.46 -1.37 -45.85
N MET A 985 9.69 -1.46 -45.32
CA MET A 985 10.88 -0.96 -46.03
C MET A 985 11.21 -1.90 -47.19
N ASN A 986 11.37 -1.35 -48.40
CA ASN A 986 11.35 -2.15 -49.61
C ASN A 986 12.34 -1.65 -50.67
N THR A 987 13.37 -2.45 -50.95
CA THR A 987 14.13 -2.56 -52.22
C THR A 987 15.30 -3.54 -52.04
N LYS A 988 16.24 -3.22 -51.14
CA LYS A 988 17.56 -3.90 -51.05
C LYS A 988 17.53 -5.38 -50.62
N TYR A 989 16.56 -5.79 -49.77
CA TYR A 989 16.52 -7.15 -49.18
C TYR A 989 15.34 -8.02 -49.68
N ALA A 990 14.72 -7.66 -50.81
CA ALA A 990 13.56 -8.39 -51.36
C ALA A 990 13.84 -9.88 -51.61
N ASP A 991 15.03 -10.22 -52.10
CA ASP A 991 15.44 -11.61 -52.36
C ASP A 991 15.70 -12.40 -51.07
N MET A 992 16.25 -11.77 -50.03
CA MET A 992 16.39 -12.40 -48.71
C MET A 992 15.02 -12.69 -48.09
N ARG A 993 14.07 -11.75 -48.22
CA ARG A 993 12.68 -11.96 -47.78
C ARG A 993 11.99 -13.09 -48.56
N MET A 994 12.11 -13.12 -49.89
CA MET A 994 11.60 -14.21 -50.72
C MET A 994 12.20 -15.56 -50.31
N LYS A 995 13.52 -15.62 -50.05
CA LYS A 995 14.20 -16.83 -49.56
C LYS A 995 13.65 -17.27 -48.19
N LEU A 996 13.55 -16.34 -47.24
CA LEU A 996 13.04 -16.59 -45.89
C LEU A 996 11.61 -17.12 -45.90
N GLU A 997 10.70 -16.42 -46.58
CA GLU A 997 9.30 -16.81 -46.70
C GLU A 997 9.14 -18.16 -47.42
N THR A 998 9.94 -18.43 -48.47
CA THR A 998 9.94 -19.71 -49.18
C THR A 998 10.43 -20.88 -48.31
N THR A 999 11.48 -20.67 -47.51
CA THR A 999 11.97 -21.70 -46.57
C THR A 999 10.97 -21.94 -45.45
N LEU A 1000 10.38 -20.88 -44.87
CA LEU A 1000 9.37 -20.97 -43.82
C LEU A 1000 8.11 -21.71 -44.31
N TYR A 1001 7.67 -21.46 -45.55
CA TYR A 1001 6.59 -22.21 -46.20
C TYR A 1001 6.93 -23.70 -46.34
N LYS A 1002 8.09 -24.05 -46.93
CA LYS A 1002 8.54 -25.45 -47.09
C LYS A 1002 8.61 -26.18 -45.76
N ASN A 1003 9.24 -25.58 -44.75
CA ASN A 1003 9.41 -26.19 -43.43
C ASN A 1003 8.08 -26.35 -42.69
N THR A 1004 7.13 -25.40 -42.87
CA THR A 1004 5.76 -25.52 -42.35
C THR A 1004 5.04 -26.73 -42.95
N ILE A 1005 5.07 -26.88 -44.28
CA ILE A 1005 4.42 -28.00 -44.97
C ILE A 1005 5.05 -29.35 -44.58
N ASN A 1006 6.38 -29.41 -44.44
CA ASN A 1006 7.07 -30.60 -43.96
C ASN A 1006 6.69 -30.94 -42.51
N THR A 1007 6.68 -29.96 -41.60
CA THR A 1007 6.26 -30.14 -40.20
C THR A 1007 4.85 -30.74 -40.08
N PHE A 1008 3.87 -30.23 -40.85
CA PHE A 1008 2.51 -30.78 -40.83
C PHE A 1008 2.42 -32.19 -41.45
N LYS A 1009 3.29 -32.54 -42.41
CA LYS A 1009 3.38 -33.90 -42.97
C LYS A 1009 4.04 -34.88 -42.01
N GLU A 1010 5.21 -34.54 -41.46
CA GLU A 1010 5.96 -35.35 -40.50
C GLU A 1010 5.11 -35.65 -39.25
N THR A 1011 4.43 -34.63 -38.71
CA THR A 1011 3.51 -34.85 -37.58
C THR A 1011 2.31 -35.69 -37.95
N SER A 1012 1.80 -35.65 -39.19
CA SER A 1012 0.74 -36.59 -39.63
C SER A 1012 1.23 -38.04 -39.78
N ASN A 1013 2.52 -38.25 -40.08
CA ASN A 1013 3.10 -39.58 -40.26
C ASN A 1013 3.39 -40.31 -38.93
N LEU A 1014 3.72 -39.58 -37.86
CA LEU A 1014 4.05 -40.16 -36.54
C LEU A 1014 2.93 -41.03 -35.93
N ARG A 1015 1.67 -40.81 -36.32
CA ARG A 1015 0.54 -41.67 -35.93
C ARG A 1015 0.53 -43.06 -36.57
N VAL A 1016 1.28 -43.27 -37.66
CA VAL A 1016 1.26 -44.52 -38.44
C VAL A 1016 2.28 -45.53 -37.90
N SER A 1017 3.33 -45.08 -37.21
CA SER A 1017 4.37 -45.91 -36.59
C SER A 1017 4.07 -46.36 -35.16
N ASP A 1018 3.22 -45.63 -34.42
CA ASP A 1018 2.85 -45.90 -33.01
C ASP A 1018 2.07 -47.23 -32.78
N GLY A 1019 2.09 -48.16 -33.75
CA GLY A 1019 1.43 -49.48 -33.64
C GLY A 1019 2.14 -50.47 -32.72
N GLN A 1020 3.45 -50.30 -32.46
CA GLN A 1020 4.24 -51.20 -31.62
C GLN A 1020 5.35 -50.47 -30.82
N SER A 1021 5.01 -49.98 -29.63
CA SER A 1021 5.89 -50.05 -28.44
C SER A 1021 5.17 -49.49 -27.21
N THR A 1022 5.24 -50.22 -26.09
CA THR A 1022 4.67 -49.81 -24.80
C THR A 1022 5.78 -49.63 -23.77
N LEU A 1023 6.14 -48.39 -23.41
CA LEU A 1023 6.74 -48.06 -22.12
C LEU A 1023 6.65 -46.54 -21.79
N CYS A 1024 6.60 -46.24 -20.49
CA CYS A 1024 6.91 -45.00 -19.75
C CYS A 1024 6.60 -43.59 -20.35
N ASN A 1025 5.70 -42.88 -19.65
CA ASN A 1025 5.57 -41.43 -19.34
C ASN A 1025 5.98 -40.33 -20.36
N ASN A 1026 7.15 -40.40 -21.01
CA ASN A 1026 7.74 -39.35 -21.86
C ASN A 1026 6.87 -38.92 -23.06
N VAL A 1027 5.99 -39.82 -23.51
CA VAL A 1027 5.05 -39.56 -24.61
C VAL A 1027 4.08 -38.39 -24.30
N SER A 1028 3.79 -38.13 -23.02
CA SER A 1028 2.86 -37.08 -22.59
C SER A 1028 3.49 -35.67 -22.67
N THR A 1029 4.70 -35.51 -22.12
CA THR A 1029 5.47 -34.27 -22.14
C THR A 1029 5.88 -33.90 -23.56
N GLN A 1030 6.33 -34.87 -24.37
CA GLN A 1030 6.66 -34.65 -25.78
C GLN A 1030 5.45 -34.18 -26.60
N LYS A 1031 4.26 -34.76 -26.39
CA LYS A 1031 3.01 -34.31 -27.03
C LYS A 1031 2.61 -32.90 -26.60
N ASN A 1032 2.77 -32.53 -25.33
CA ASN A 1032 2.49 -31.17 -24.84
C ASN A 1032 3.47 -30.13 -25.43
N VAL A 1033 4.77 -30.43 -25.46
CA VAL A 1033 5.81 -29.54 -26.02
C VAL A 1033 5.62 -29.33 -27.52
N LEU A 1034 5.29 -30.40 -28.27
CA LEU A 1034 4.95 -30.32 -29.70
C LEU A 1034 3.69 -29.47 -29.95
N GLN A 1035 2.66 -29.58 -29.09
CA GLN A 1035 1.49 -28.70 -29.20
C GLN A 1035 1.82 -27.23 -28.91
N LYS A 1036 2.74 -26.93 -27.97
CA LYS A 1036 3.22 -25.55 -27.76
C LYS A 1036 3.94 -25.02 -29.01
N PHE A 1037 4.80 -25.82 -29.64
CA PHE A 1037 5.48 -25.46 -30.90
C PHE A 1037 4.48 -25.13 -32.01
N ILE A 1038 3.51 -26.02 -32.22
CA ILE A 1038 2.48 -25.84 -33.25
C ILE A 1038 1.57 -24.64 -32.94
N GLY A 1039 1.29 -24.33 -31.66
CA GLY A 1039 0.59 -23.11 -31.27
C GLY A 1039 1.31 -21.83 -31.72
N HIS A 1040 2.63 -21.73 -31.50
CA HIS A 1040 3.43 -20.59 -31.93
C HIS A 1040 3.56 -20.53 -33.46
N LEU A 1041 3.69 -21.68 -34.13
CA LEU A 1041 3.73 -21.75 -35.59
C LEU A 1041 2.41 -21.26 -36.22
N LEU A 1042 1.25 -21.64 -35.67
CA LEU A 1042 -0.06 -21.16 -36.11
C LEU A 1042 -0.24 -19.66 -35.89
N MET A 1043 0.30 -19.11 -34.80
CA MET A 1043 0.33 -17.66 -34.57
C MET A 1043 1.25 -16.94 -35.57
N LEU A 1044 2.40 -17.52 -35.91
CA LEU A 1044 3.35 -16.97 -36.86
C LEU A 1044 2.74 -16.94 -38.27
N LEU A 1045 2.17 -18.06 -38.71
CA LEU A 1045 1.44 -18.17 -39.99
C LEU A 1045 0.31 -17.14 -40.12
N ARG A 1046 -0.34 -16.76 -39.01
CA ARG A 1046 -1.38 -15.72 -39.02
C ARG A 1046 -0.81 -14.32 -39.32
N LEU A 1047 0.31 -13.96 -38.69
CA LEU A 1047 0.99 -12.68 -38.95
C LEU A 1047 1.60 -12.64 -40.35
N VAL A 1048 2.10 -13.78 -40.83
CA VAL A 1048 2.64 -13.93 -42.19
C VAL A 1048 1.51 -13.84 -43.23
N HIS A 1049 0.38 -14.54 -43.05
CA HIS A 1049 -0.75 -14.49 -44.00
C HIS A 1049 -1.22 -13.08 -44.33
N ALA A 1050 -1.33 -12.21 -43.32
CA ALA A 1050 -1.76 -10.82 -43.50
C ALA A 1050 -0.74 -9.93 -44.24
N ARG A 1051 0.50 -10.40 -44.50
CA ARG A 1051 1.65 -9.55 -44.91
C ARG A 1051 2.65 -10.24 -45.85
N CYS A 1052 2.39 -11.45 -46.29
CA CYS A 1052 3.34 -12.26 -47.06
C CYS A 1052 3.53 -11.73 -48.49
N LEU A 1053 4.68 -12.06 -49.09
CA LEU A 1053 4.86 -11.92 -50.52
C LEU A 1053 4.03 -12.99 -51.24
N THR A 1054 3.08 -12.56 -52.07
CA THR A 1054 2.12 -13.42 -52.78
C THR A 1054 2.77 -14.45 -53.71
N LYS A 1055 4.06 -14.30 -54.04
CA LYS A 1055 4.85 -15.23 -54.84
C LYS A 1055 5.55 -16.34 -54.01
N ALA A 1056 5.60 -16.22 -52.68
CA ALA A 1056 6.33 -17.13 -51.80
C ALA A 1056 5.45 -18.18 -51.10
N TRP A 1057 4.12 -17.99 -51.08
CA TRP A 1057 3.18 -18.82 -50.33
C TRP A 1057 2.02 -19.35 -51.19
N ASP A 1058 1.85 -20.66 -51.22
CA ASP A 1058 0.58 -21.28 -51.63
C ASP A 1058 -0.28 -21.59 -50.38
N TRP A 1059 -1.20 -20.68 -50.09
CA TRP A 1059 -2.13 -20.83 -48.98
C TRP A 1059 -3.16 -21.94 -49.17
N GLN A 1060 -3.40 -22.45 -50.39
CA GLN A 1060 -4.25 -23.64 -50.58
C GLN A 1060 -3.52 -24.90 -50.13
N THR A 1061 -2.23 -25.04 -50.43
CA THR A 1061 -1.43 -26.15 -49.89
C THR A 1061 -1.27 -26.05 -48.37
N VAL A 1062 -1.08 -24.86 -47.79
CA VAL A 1062 -1.11 -24.68 -46.31
C VAL A 1062 -2.47 -25.09 -45.74
N LYS A 1063 -3.57 -24.67 -46.37
CA LYS A 1063 -4.94 -24.99 -45.97
C LYS A 1063 -5.22 -26.48 -45.95
N MET A 1064 -4.81 -27.21 -46.99
CA MET A 1064 -4.96 -28.67 -47.06
C MET A 1064 -4.11 -29.40 -46.01
N ALA A 1065 -2.85 -28.97 -45.80
CA ALA A 1065 -2.00 -29.53 -44.75
C ALA A 1065 -2.59 -29.30 -43.33
N LEU A 1066 -3.11 -28.09 -43.08
CA LEU A 1066 -3.72 -27.71 -41.81
C LEU A 1066 -5.02 -28.47 -41.52
N ILE A 1067 -5.87 -28.67 -42.53
CA ILE A 1067 -7.09 -29.50 -42.44
C ILE A 1067 -6.73 -30.96 -42.11
N ASN A 1068 -5.75 -31.53 -42.80
CA ASN A 1068 -5.29 -32.90 -42.54
C ASN A 1068 -4.78 -33.04 -41.10
N TYR A 1069 -3.85 -32.17 -40.68
CA TYR A 1069 -3.33 -32.14 -39.31
C TYR A 1069 -4.44 -32.02 -38.25
N ARG A 1070 -5.41 -31.11 -38.44
CA ARG A 1070 -6.52 -30.92 -37.49
C ARG A 1070 -7.45 -32.13 -37.40
N SER A 1071 -7.67 -32.85 -38.50
CA SER A 1071 -8.48 -34.07 -38.50
C SER A 1071 -7.87 -35.19 -37.63
N GLN A 1072 -6.55 -35.18 -37.47
CA GLN A 1072 -5.77 -36.18 -36.76
C GLN A 1072 -5.41 -35.78 -35.31
N TYR A 1073 -5.35 -34.48 -34.98
CA TYR A 1073 -4.87 -34.00 -33.67
C TYR A 1073 -5.92 -33.19 -32.89
N ASN A 1074 -6.11 -33.57 -31.62
CA ASN A 1074 -6.85 -32.79 -30.63
C ASN A 1074 -5.93 -31.75 -29.98
N LEU A 1075 -6.23 -30.48 -30.21
CA LEU A 1075 -5.42 -29.34 -29.78
C LEU A 1075 -5.76 -28.91 -28.35
N SER A 1076 -4.72 -28.52 -27.59
CA SER A 1076 -4.82 -27.78 -26.33
C SER A 1076 -5.58 -26.46 -26.49
N GLY A 1077 -6.01 -25.86 -25.37
CA GLY A 1077 -6.85 -24.66 -25.36
C GLY A 1077 -6.29 -23.51 -26.21
N ASP A 1078 -5.04 -23.15 -25.98
CA ASP A 1078 -4.40 -22.00 -26.65
C ASP A 1078 -4.07 -22.31 -28.11
N THR A 1079 -3.59 -23.53 -28.40
CA THR A 1079 -3.34 -24.00 -29.77
C THR A 1079 -4.64 -24.08 -30.58
N LYS A 1080 -5.77 -24.41 -29.94
CA LYS A 1080 -7.10 -24.36 -30.56
C LYS A 1080 -7.57 -22.92 -30.83
N ILE A 1081 -7.23 -21.96 -29.96
CA ILE A 1081 -7.51 -20.54 -30.19
C ILE A 1081 -6.66 -20.00 -31.35
N ALA A 1082 -5.36 -20.34 -31.39
CA ALA A 1082 -4.48 -20.00 -32.51
C ALA A 1082 -4.96 -20.60 -33.84
N TYR A 1083 -5.31 -21.90 -33.83
CA TYR A 1083 -5.93 -22.60 -34.96
C TYR A 1083 -7.20 -21.89 -35.43
N ASN A 1084 -8.16 -21.63 -34.54
CA ASN A 1084 -9.44 -21.02 -34.91
C ASN A 1084 -9.25 -19.62 -35.53
N LYS A 1085 -8.29 -18.83 -35.02
CA LYS A 1085 -7.97 -17.51 -35.55
C LYS A 1085 -7.34 -17.57 -36.95
N LEU A 1086 -6.35 -18.45 -37.17
CA LEU A 1086 -5.78 -18.65 -38.51
C LEU A 1086 -6.82 -19.25 -39.48
N ALA A 1087 -7.60 -20.22 -39.02
CA ALA A 1087 -8.63 -20.90 -39.81
C ALA A 1087 -9.71 -19.94 -40.30
N ALA A 1088 -10.14 -18.97 -39.49
CA ALA A 1088 -11.04 -17.91 -39.93
C ALA A 1088 -10.40 -17.06 -41.05
N ASP A 1089 -9.17 -16.57 -40.84
CA ASP A 1089 -8.48 -15.69 -41.78
C ASP A 1089 -8.20 -16.37 -43.15
N ILE A 1090 -7.96 -17.69 -43.19
CA ILE A 1090 -7.70 -18.45 -44.44
C ILE A 1090 -8.93 -19.25 -44.94
N GLY A 1091 -10.10 -19.03 -44.34
CA GLY A 1091 -11.39 -19.62 -44.76
C GLY A 1091 -11.48 -21.14 -44.61
N VAL A 1092 -10.92 -21.72 -43.55
CA VAL A 1092 -11.08 -23.14 -43.16
C VAL A 1092 -12.35 -23.32 -42.31
N PRO A 1093 -13.20 -24.33 -42.59
CA PRO A 1093 -14.34 -24.64 -41.73
C PRO A 1093 -13.91 -24.98 -40.30
N LEU A 1094 -14.43 -24.23 -39.32
CA LEU A 1094 -14.06 -24.36 -37.90
C LEU A 1094 -14.51 -25.69 -37.26
N ASN A 1095 -15.52 -26.35 -37.85
CA ASN A 1095 -16.08 -27.62 -37.39
C ASN A 1095 -15.78 -28.74 -38.39
N LEU A 1096 -14.63 -29.40 -38.25
CA LEU A 1096 -14.43 -30.76 -38.79
C LEU A 1096 -14.61 -31.79 -37.66
N PRO A 1097 -15.41 -32.84 -37.85
CA PRO A 1097 -15.48 -33.97 -36.93
C PRO A 1097 -14.21 -34.82 -37.04
N SER A 1098 -13.59 -35.17 -35.92
CA SER A 1098 -12.54 -36.20 -35.90
C SER A 1098 -13.17 -37.56 -36.18
N LYS A 1099 -12.74 -38.25 -37.24
CA LYS A 1099 -13.21 -39.62 -37.52
C LYS A 1099 -12.88 -40.55 -36.36
N LYS A 1100 -13.91 -41.12 -35.75
CA LYS A 1100 -13.87 -42.44 -35.11
C LYS A 1100 -14.59 -43.38 -36.07
N ASP A 1101 -13.88 -44.34 -36.65
CA ASP A 1101 -14.51 -45.37 -37.46
C ASP A 1101 -15.15 -46.41 -36.53
N ASN A 1102 -16.45 -46.65 -36.71
CA ASN A 1102 -17.26 -47.64 -36.01
C ASN A 1102 -17.80 -48.64 -37.03
N ALA A 1103 -17.90 -49.93 -36.67
CA ALA A 1103 -19.16 -50.71 -36.76
C ALA A 1103 -18.96 -52.23 -36.54
N LYS A 1104 -19.74 -52.80 -35.61
CA LYS A 1104 -20.63 -53.99 -35.74
C LYS A 1104 -20.92 -54.61 -34.35
N LEU A 1105 -22.11 -55.15 -34.04
CA LEU A 1105 -23.49 -54.92 -34.54
C LEU A 1105 -24.52 -55.50 -33.53
N ASN A 1106 -25.82 -55.40 -33.84
CA ASN A 1106 -27.03 -55.93 -33.14
C ASN A 1106 -27.58 -54.99 -32.03
N SER A 1107 -28.88 -54.77 -31.78
CA SER A 1107 -30.21 -55.00 -32.45
C SER A 1107 -31.29 -54.38 -31.50
N SER A 1108 -32.63 -54.26 -31.66
CA SER A 1108 -33.72 -54.32 -32.67
C SER A 1108 -35.05 -54.14 -31.88
N ASN A 1109 -36.27 -53.73 -32.30
CA ASN A 1109 -36.98 -53.15 -33.47
C ASN A 1109 -38.43 -52.81 -32.94
N ASP A 1110 -39.39 -52.08 -33.54
CA ASP A 1110 -39.50 -51.07 -34.62
C ASP A 1110 -41.00 -50.57 -34.68
N ILE A 1111 -41.41 -49.73 -35.64
CA ILE A 1111 -42.78 -49.43 -36.16
C ILE A 1111 -43.61 -48.25 -35.55
N VAL A 1112 -43.89 -47.30 -36.45
CA VAL A 1112 -45.02 -46.34 -36.68
C VAL A 1112 -46.16 -46.15 -35.64
N SER A 1113 -46.35 -44.89 -35.16
CA SER A 1113 -47.58 -44.04 -35.30
C SER A 1113 -47.78 -42.95 -34.21
N GLN A 1114 -47.28 -41.72 -34.44
CA GLN A 1114 -47.73 -40.39 -33.94
C GLN A 1114 -46.91 -39.34 -34.75
N SER A 1115 -47.40 -38.26 -35.39
CA SER A 1115 -48.21 -37.09 -34.97
C SER A 1115 -47.57 -36.27 -33.84
N ASN A 1116 -47.10 -35.02 -34.00
CA ASN A 1116 -47.07 -34.06 -35.13
C ASN A 1116 -45.67 -33.37 -35.17
N GLY A 1117 -45.30 -32.58 -36.19
CA GLY A 1117 -45.54 -31.11 -36.25
C GLY A 1117 -45.25 -30.40 -34.92
N LYS A 1118 -44.42 -29.36 -34.81
CA LYS A 1118 -44.11 -28.18 -35.67
C LYS A 1118 -42.75 -27.58 -35.20
N GLN A 1119 -42.03 -26.63 -35.82
CA GLN A 1119 -41.91 -25.95 -37.14
C GLN A 1119 -40.59 -25.12 -37.07
N SER A 1120 -39.95 -24.59 -38.12
CA SER A 1120 -40.13 -24.66 -39.58
C SER A 1120 -38.82 -24.27 -40.30
N ILE A 1121 -38.62 -24.80 -41.50
CA ILE A 1121 -37.66 -24.29 -42.49
C ILE A 1121 -38.24 -23.03 -43.18
N ILE A 1122 -37.35 -22.06 -43.45
CA ILE A 1122 -37.36 -21.02 -44.51
C ILE A 1122 -38.72 -20.52 -45.06
N GLY A 1123 -38.95 -19.21 -44.88
CA GLY A 1123 -39.30 -18.27 -45.96
C GLY A 1123 -38.40 -17.04 -45.75
N SER A 1124 -37.49 -16.63 -46.65
CA SER A 1124 -37.51 -16.43 -48.10
C SER A 1124 -38.35 -15.22 -48.55
N GLN A 1125 -37.63 -14.21 -49.06
CA GLN A 1125 -37.99 -13.20 -50.06
C GLN A 1125 -39.48 -12.88 -50.30
N ASN A 1126 -39.88 -11.60 -50.12
CA ASN A 1126 -40.10 -10.67 -51.24
C ASN A 1126 -40.53 -9.25 -50.78
N GLY A 1127 -40.36 -8.25 -51.66
CA GLY A 1127 -40.61 -6.82 -51.38
C GLY A 1127 -39.45 -6.16 -50.61
N LYS A 1128 -38.71 -5.16 -51.08
CA LYS A 1128 -38.82 -4.22 -52.23
C LYS A 1128 -39.94 -3.18 -52.08
N THR A 1129 -39.63 -1.93 -52.44
CA THR A 1129 -40.29 -0.66 -51.99
C THR A 1129 -40.05 -0.36 -50.50
N SER A 1130 -39.78 0.87 -50.08
CA SER A 1130 -39.48 2.15 -50.78
C SER A 1130 -38.59 3.00 -49.85
N ASP A 1131 -37.46 3.51 -50.33
CA ASP A 1131 -37.27 4.91 -50.78
C ASP A 1131 -37.30 5.97 -49.65
N LEU A 1132 -36.16 6.67 -49.49
CA LEU A 1132 -35.99 7.98 -48.83
C LEU A 1132 -36.22 8.00 -47.28
N GLU A 1133 -35.61 8.88 -46.47
CA GLU A 1133 -34.66 9.99 -46.74
C GLU A 1133 -33.74 10.25 -45.51
N GLU A 1134 -32.99 11.35 -45.58
CA GLU A 1134 -32.21 12.12 -44.59
C GLU A 1134 -32.73 12.13 -43.11
N GLU A 1135 -31.95 12.40 -42.03
CA GLU A 1135 -30.58 12.90 -41.86
C GLU A 1135 -30.02 12.67 -40.40
N LYS A 1136 -28.67 12.70 -40.25
CA LYS A 1136 -27.83 13.19 -39.09
C LYS A 1136 -27.89 12.64 -37.64
N GLU A 1137 -26.78 12.97 -36.94
CA GLU A 1137 -26.56 13.17 -35.48
C GLU A 1137 -26.58 11.97 -34.50
N GLU A 1138 -25.47 11.23 -34.54
CA GLU A 1138 -24.41 11.11 -33.49
C GLU A 1138 -24.71 10.85 -31.98
N GLU A 1139 -23.81 9.99 -31.42
CA GLU A 1139 -23.37 9.80 -30.01
C GLU A 1139 -24.20 9.03 -28.95
N GLU A 1140 -23.44 8.56 -27.93
CA GLU A 1140 -23.79 7.88 -26.66
C GLU A 1140 -24.65 6.58 -26.66
N GLN A 1141 -24.02 5.42 -26.90
CA GLN A 1141 -24.24 4.17 -26.10
C GLN A 1141 -23.24 3.01 -26.37
N GLU A 1142 -22.01 3.08 -25.84
CA GLU A 1142 -21.07 1.92 -25.82
C GLU A 1142 -20.48 1.57 -24.42
N GLU A 1143 -21.14 1.95 -23.32
CA GLU A 1143 -20.90 1.32 -22.01
C GLU A 1143 -22.09 0.45 -21.56
N VAL A 1144 -21.89 -0.88 -21.47
CA VAL A 1144 -22.59 -1.84 -20.56
C VAL A 1144 -22.15 -3.29 -20.84
N VAL A 1145 -21.92 -3.66 -22.10
CA VAL A 1145 -21.92 -5.08 -22.54
C VAL A 1145 -20.71 -5.89 -22.04
N HIS A 1146 -19.56 -5.26 -21.78
CA HIS A 1146 -18.30 -5.99 -21.50
C HIS A 1146 -18.24 -6.69 -20.12
N ASN A 1147 -19.02 -6.23 -19.14
CA ASN A 1147 -18.82 -6.59 -17.72
C ASN A 1147 -19.26 -8.04 -17.35
N ASN A 1148 -20.10 -8.68 -18.17
CA ASN A 1148 -20.72 -9.98 -17.84
C ASN A 1148 -19.80 -11.21 -17.98
N ASN A 1149 -18.72 -11.14 -18.76
CA ASN A 1149 -17.84 -12.30 -18.98
C ASN A 1149 -16.75 -12.46 -17.89
N GLU A 1150 -16.30 -11.35 -17.30
CA GLU A 1150 -15.29 -11.36 -16.24
C GLU A 1150 -15.81 -12.03 -14.96
N GLN A 1151 -17.04 -11.71 -14.55
CA GLN A 1151 -17.66 -12.32 -13.36
C GLN A 1151 -17.78 -13.85 -13.47
N LYS A 1152 -18.07 -14.39 -14.68
CA LYS A 1152 -18.10 -15.83 -14.92
C LYS A 1152 -16.72 -16.48 -14.80
N LYS A 1153 -15.64 -15.83 -15.26
CA LYS A 1153 -14.26 -16.29 -15.02
C LYS A 1153 -13.89 -16.25 -13.53
N ARG A 1154 -14.09 -15.10 -12.86
CA ARG A 1154 -13.76 -14.92 -11.42
C ARG A 1154 -14.48 -15.93 -10.53
N ARG A 1155 -15.76 -16.25 -10.78
CA ARG A 1155 -16.50 -17.30 -10.06
C ARG A 1155 -15.93 -18.71 -10.28
N LYS A 1156 -15.49 -19.04 -11.50
CA LYS A 1156 -14.95 -20.38 -11.83
C LYS A 1156 -13.56 -20.64 -11.24
N ASN A 1157 -12.73 -19.60 -11.11
CA ASN A 1157 -11.44 -19.72 -10.42
C ASN A 1157 -11.62 -19.85 -8.89
N LYS A 1158 -12.52 -19.07 -8.26
CA LYS A 1158 -12.78 -19.19 -6.82
C LYS A 1158 -13.36 -20.55 -6.40
N SER A 1159 -14.07 -21.28 -7.28
CA SER A 1159 -14.48 -22.67 -6.96
C SER A 1159 -13.29 -23.62 -6.92
N LYS A 1160 -12.42 -23.60 -7.95
CA LYS A 1160 -11.20 -24.43 -8.00
C LYS A 1160 -10.21 -24.13 -6.88
N GLN A 1161 -10.10 -22.88 -6.44
CA GLN A 1161 -9.23 -22.51 -5.33
C GLN A 1161 -9.74 -23.08 -4.00
N ARG A 1162 -11.06 -23.06 -3.75
CA ARG A 1162 -11.69 -23.72 -2.60
C ARG A 1162 -11.53 -25.24 -2.65
N GLU A 1163 -11.67 -25.85 -3.82
CA GLU A 1163 -11.46 -27.28 -4.06
C GLU A 1163 -10.01 -27.70 -3.74
N LYS A 1164 -9.01 -26.94 -4.21
CA LYS A 1164 -7.58 -27.13 -3.86
C LYS A 1164 -7.31 -26.93 -2.36
N GLN A 1165 -7.99 -25.98 -1.70
CA GLN A 1165 -7.87 -25.76 -0.25
C GLN A 1165 -8.52 -26.88 0.59
N LEU A 1166 -9.68 -27.40 0.17
CA LEU A 1166 -10.32 -28.56 0.79
C LEU A 1166 -9.41 -29.80 0.70
N LEU A 1167 -8.83 -30.07 -0.47
CA LEU A 1167 -7.86 -31.17 -0.64
C LEU A 1167 -6.58 -30.96 0.18
N LYS A 1168 -6.04 -29.73 0.29
CA LYS A 1168 -4.93 -29.41 1.20
C LYS A 1168 -5.31 -29.64 2.68
N LYS A 1169 -6.58 -29.43 3.08
CA LYS A 1169 -7.06 -29.69 4.45
C LYS A 1169 -7.26 -31.19 4.72
N GLU A 1170 -7.90 -31.90 3.81
CA GLU A 1170 -8.15 -33.34 3.90
C GLU A 1170 -6.83 -34.12 3.93
N ALA A 1171 -5.83 -33.73 3.12
CA ALA A 1171 -4.48 -34.28 3.20
C ALA A 1171 -3.77 -33.98 4.54
N ARG A 1172 -4.05 -32.84 5.19
CA ARG A 1172 -3.53 -32.54 6.54
C ARG A 1172 -4.23 -33.37 7.61
N GLU A 1173 -5.55 -33.57 7.52
CA GLU A 1173 -6.31 -34.44 8.45
C GLU A 1173 -5.93 -35.92 8.29
N LEU A 1174 -5.63 -36.38 7.08
CA LEU A 1174 -5.09 -37.73 6.83
C LEU A 1174 -3.68 -37.89 7.40
N ARG A 1175 -2.77 -36.92 7.21
CA ARG A 1175 -1.44 -36.95 7.85
C ARG A 1175 -1.52 -36.91 9.38
N ALA A 1176 -2.43 -36.12 9.94
CA ALA A 1176 -2.67 -36.07 11.38
C ALA A 1176 -3.22 -37.39 11.92
N LYS A 1177 -4.09 -38.08 11.16
CA LYS A 1177 -4.53 -39.44 11.51
C LYS A 1177 -3.38 -40.45 11.50
N VAL A 1178 -2.57 -40.48 10.44
CA VAL A 1178 -1.42 -41.39 10.35
C VAL A 1178 -0.44 -41.16 11.52
N MET A 1179 -0.08 -39.91 11.82
CA MET A 1179 0.78 -39.57 12.98
C MET A 1179 0.09 -39.76 14.35
N SER A 1180 -1.14 -40.26 14.40
CA SER A 1180 -1.86 -40.63 15.63
C SER A 1180 -2.08 -42.14 15.80
N GLN A 1181 -1.61 -42.98 14.87
CA GLN A 1181 -1.82 -44.44 14.92
C GLN A 1181 -0.75 -45.20 15.71
N ASP A 1182 0.46 -44.62 15.88
CA ASP A 1182 1.61 -45.27 16.53
C ASP A 1182 1.96 -44.67 17.90
N ILE A 1183 0.96 -44.16 18.65
CA ILE A 1183 1.14 -43.64 20.02
C ILE A 1183 0.23 -44.41 20.99
N GLU A 1184 0.82 -45.34 21.75
CA GLU A 1184 0.10 -46.06 22.80
C GLU A 1184 -0.23 -45.14 24.00
N PRO A 1185 -1.47 -45.19 24.54
CA PRO A 1185 -1.87 -44.36 25.68
C PRO A 1185 -1.41 -44.98 27.01
N PHE A 1186 -0.25 -44.55 27.52
CA PHE A 1186 0.22 -44.96 28.84
C PHE A 1186 -0.70 -44.42 29.95
N ASN A 1187 -1.16 -45.30 30.84
CA ASN A 1187 -2.31 -45.04 31.72
C ASN A 1187 -1.90 -44.89 33.20
N PHE A 1188 -1.96 -43.67 33.74
CA PHE A 1188 -1.66 -43.37 35.15
C PHE A 1188 -2.94 -43.22 35.99
N SER A 1189 -3.49 -44.35 36.43
CA SER A 1189 -4.61 -44.42 37.37
C SER A 1189 -4.18 -45.02 38.72
N SER A 1190 -3.57 -44.22 39.60
CA SER A 1190 -3.24 -44.65 40.98
C SER A 1190 -3.16 -43.50 42.00
N VAL A 1191 -3.71 -43.74 43.21
CA VAL A 1191 -3.55 -42.99 44.49
C VAL A 1191 -4.32 -41.65 44.68
N SER A 1192 -5.64 -41.77 44.79
CA SER A 1192 -6.59 -41.17 45.77
C SER A 1192 -6.21 -40.05 46.81
N LEU A 1193 -7.05 -38.98 46.82
CA LEU A 1193 -7.81 -38.38 47.97
C LEU A 1193 -7.09 -37.67 49.17
N PRO A 1194 -7.77 -36.79 49.98
CA PRO A 1194 -9.09 -36.11 49.89
C PRO A 1194 -9.05 -34.56 50.19
N GLU A 1195 -10.19 -33.99 50.63
CA GLU A 1195 -10.58 -32.57 50.81
C GLU A 1195 -9.93 -31.78 51.98
N ASN A 1196 -9.96 -30.44 51.92
CA ASN A 1196 -10.34 -29.55 53.03
C ASN A 1196 -10.56 -28.07 52.60
N GLU A 1197 -11.18 -27.26 53.47
CA GLU A 1197 -11.68 -25.89 53.22
C GLU A 1197 -10.71 -24.75 53.65
N ASP A 1198 -11.11 -23.50 53.34
CA ASP A 1198 -10.76 -22.21 53.96
C ASP A 1198 -9.29 -21.79 54.24
N THR A 1199 -8.84 -20.69 53.61
CA THR A 1199 -8.77 -19.35 54.25
C THR A 1199 -8.27 -18.24 53.30
N THR A 1200 -8.24 -17.00 53.80
CA THR A 1200 -8.05 -15.73 53.08
C THR A 1200 -6.64 -15.11 53.19
N GLU A 1201 -6.40 -14.08 52.34
CA GLU A 1201 -5.41 -12.99 52.45
C GLU A 1201 -3.92 -13.21 52.05
N PHE A 1202 -3.46 -12.31 51.17
CA PHE A 1202 -2.40 -11.29 51.41
C PHE A 1202 -1.50 -11.47 52.68
N ILE A 1203 -0.19 -11.16 52.70
CA ILE A 1203 0.64 -10.22 51.92
C ILE A 1203 2.02 -10.86 51.61
N GLN A 1204 2.82 -10.24 50.74
CA GLN A 1204 4.28 -10.43 50.64
C GLN A 1204 4.98 -10.35 52.02
N ASN A 1205 6.04 -11.14 52.19
CA ASN A 1205 7.33 -10.67 52.71
C ASN A 1205 8.42 -11.68 52.35
N GLY A 1206 9.67 -11.25 52.28
CA GLY A 1206 10.82 -12.11 51.98
C GLY A 1206 11.90 -12.03 53.06
N ASN A 1207 12.90 -12.90 52.93
CA ASN A 1207 14.18 -12.92 53.67
C ASN A 1207 14.07 -13.30 55.17
N LEU A 1208 14.95 -14.13 55.76
CA LEU A 1208 16.24 -14.72 55.33
C LEU A 1208 16.51 -16.08 56.05
N HIS A 1209 17.39 -16.91 55.45
CA HIS A 1209 18.21 -17.98 56.10
C HIS A 1209 17.45 -19.17 56.78
N ASP A 1210 18.05 -20.35 57.03
CA ASP A 1210 19.44 -20.78 56.88
C ASP A 1210 19.60 -22.31 56.64
N GLN A 1211 20.83 -22.77 56.35
CA GLN A 1211 21.50 -24.03 56.82
C GLN A 1211 22.28 -24.89 55.79
N SER A 1212 23.62 -24.86 55.93
CA SER A 1212 24.53 -26.03 55.86
C SER A 1212 24.82 -26.66 54.47
N THR A 1213 26.05 -26.91 54.00
CA THR A 1213 27.44 -26.66 54.45
C THR A 1213 28.32 -26.39 53.20
N ASN A 1214 29.65 -26.20 53.14
CA ASN A 1214 30.84 -26.20 54.03
C ASN A 1214 31.99 -25.46 53.25
N SER A 1215 33.15 -25.03 53.76
CA SER A 1215 33.76 -25.02 55.11
C SER A 1215 34.85 -23.91 55.18
N LYS A 1216 35.43 -23.68 56.37
CA LYS A 1216 36.79 -23.12 56.61
C LYS A 1216 37.23 -21.85 55.85
N ALA A 1217 36.85 -20.67 56.37
CA ALA A 1217 37.70 -19.69 57.12
C ALA A 1217 39.14 -19.31 56.60
N PRO A 1218 39.72 -18.11 56.92
CA PRO A 1218 39.43 -17.28 58.12
C PRO A 1218 39.58 -15.71 58.10
N GLN A 1219 39.02 -15.07 59.14
CA GLN A 1219 39.47 -13.85 59.90
C GLN A 1219 39.13 -12.37 59.49
N LYS A 1220 38.25 -11.75 60.33
CA LYS A 1220 38.27 -10.36 60.92
C LYS A 1220 38.00 -9.14 59.98
N ARG A 1221 37.47 -7.96 60.42
CA ARG A 1221 37.21 -7.40 61.78
C ARG A 1221 36.09 -6.30 61.82
N ASN A 1222 35.19 -6.37 62.81
CA ASN A 1222 34.48 -5.32 63.63
C ASN A 1222 33.94 -3.95 63.08
N GLN A 1223 32.63 -3.69 63.35
CA GLN A 1223 32.02 -2.53 64.11
C GLN A 1223 31.99 -1.08 63.50
N THR A 1224 31.13 -0.10 63.89
CA THR A 1224 30.09 0.08 64.98
C THR A 1224 29.08 1.23 64.70
N MET A 1225 27.85 1.12 65.24
CA MET A 1225 26.94 2.11 65.91
C MET A 1225 26.52 3.52 65.37
N GLU A 1226 25.19 3.74 65.40
CA GLU A 1226 24.33 4.80 66.04
C GLU A 1226 24.34 6.32 65.70
N ASP A 1227 23.09 6.81 65.47
CA ASP A 1227 22.35 7.94 66.06
C ASP A 1227 22.46 9.47 65.71
N ASP A 1228 21.33 9.96 65.17
CA ASP A 1228 20.45 11.04 65.68
C ASP A 1228 20.65 12.56 65.32
N ARG A 1229 19.48 13.24 65.23
CA ARG A 1229 19.12 14.66 65.42
C ARG A 1229 19.48 15.81 64.44
N GLU A 1230 18.39 16.29 63.80
CA GLU A 1230 17.92 17.69 63.72
C GLU A 1230 18.82 18.90 63.30
N SER A 1231 18.61 19.30 62.03
CA SER A 1231 17.95 20.58 61.67
C SER A 1231 18.76 21.86 61.35
N LYS A 1232 18.15 22.67 60.46
CA LYS A 1232 18.28 24.13 60.23
C LYS A 1232 19.56 24.69 59.55
N ARG A 1233 19.33 25.23 58.33
CA ARG A 1233 19.58 26.63 57.89
C ARG A 1233 20.85 27.35 58.45
N ARG A 1234 21.69 28.03 57.64
CA ARG A 1234 21.41 28.73 56.36
C ARG A 1234 22.71 29.28 55.70
N LYS A 1235 22.72 29.32 54.35
CA LYS A 1235 23.38 30.33 53.47
C LYS A 1235 24.93 30.53 53.47
N ARG A 1236 25.52 30.31 52.26
CA ARG A 1236 26.38 31.25 51.47
C ARG A 1236 27.84 31.51 51.93
N ILE A 1237 28.83 31.77 51.07
CA ILE A 1237 28.91 31.88 49.58
C ILE A 1237 30.37 31.67 49.07
N ASN A 1238 30.55 30.99 47.92
CA ASN A 1238 31.62 31.04 46.88
C ASN A 1238 33.13 31.03 47.28
N PRO A 1239 34.06 30.98 46.30
CA PRO A 1239 34.00 30.57 44.88
C PRO A 1239 34.75 29.23 44.64
N VAL A 1240 34.50 28.45 43.58
CA VAL A 1240 34.44 28.79 42.13
C VAL A 1240 33.07 28.50 41.52
#